data_AF-A0A5J9VGU0-F1
#
_entry.id   AF-A0A5J9VGU0-F1
#
_cell.length_a   1.000
_cell.length_b   1.000
_cell.length_c   1.000
_cell.angle_alpha   90.00
_cell.angle_beta   90.00
_cell.angle_gamma   90.00
#
_symmetry.space_group_name_H-M   'P 1'
#
loop_
_entity.id
_entity.type
_entity.pdbx_description
1 polymer ?
#
loop_
_entity_poly.entity_id
_entity_poly.type
_entity_poly.pdbx_seq_one_letter_code
_entity_poly.pdbx_strand_id
1 'polypeptide(L)'
;MARPKNPNLATYHLCLILLLTVGLTSVVAALNSDLCTIPSPGPKNVATGEDALALLERFQLSAGYFVGGEEIHFAKNESDDWSYVARSFSLLPHSVDRTDDPSLLHVAATLTLSGGRTRLLQGGGRRRRRQSYLGGHSVSFSLDGYYTASTGELCMRGSGTYLDDDGSLERLTGVVLKLRVPSEPSLKDPFVTGRLKGAGFEAISLAAYAEDDSYKYGAQAATCPPSRPSSSPARGAFDAFGGDFSCARLKDHLMSSFKLQYSGGNMPALGSMPLREPRMQIGQVQCTANGAVRAYVVFANNTKTRRGLAALGPRFTVKEEAVVAEGRWESDRNMLCLRACRVVRSEPTLPAVRPEDCGIGMSFWFPGVWTIRDRSAVSGMLWSSSQAAGSKDGSGVISVSSIDGKTHRGNFSDVKYIYNYTMVEKAEKHYLASELSTYNKKTERSFMAANYTYRDFEFRFYDSNGLGYGSGQAYPVTINSVMVYGDRLAADDAFSRNPVVNKDNELLKVSYEIRHQFPPADWVPPTNRSSYSIPMEEHLIMAEGVYDPKTGVLCMIGCREHNGSTDCKMLITIQFASLDAKAQGHGNGVMSSLREKTDPLFFNKTEIRLFGMYNEDISESISRIDMESVMLAVSTTLAVHLHGPADPPHQEEPRGVRRHVHHHARRHGPGLRLPPFG
;
A
#
# COMPACT_ATOMS: atom_id res chain seq x y z
N MET A 1 -49.81 -61.65 -53.89
CA MET A 1 -49.12 -62.63 -53.02
C MET A 1 -48.97 -62.02 -51.65
N ALA A 2 -49.40 -62.74 -50.61
CA ALA A 2 -49.44 -62.27 -49.23
C ALA A 2 -48.22 -62.74 -48.42
N ARG A 3 -47.96 -62.00 -47.32
CA ARG A 3 -47.12 -62.26 -46.12
C ARG A 3 -45.65 -61.79 -46.15
N PRO A 4 -45.03 -61.46 -44.98
CA PRO A 4 -45.61 -61.12 -43.67
C PRO A 4 -45.01 -59.84 -43.01
N LYS A 5 -45.76 -59.25 -42.07
CA LYS A 5 -45.26 -58.30 -41.06
C LYS A 5 -44.34 -59.05 -40.09
N ASN A 6 -43.14 -58.51 -39.86
CA ASN A 6 -42.23 -59.00 -38.81
C ASN A 6 -42.14 -57.94 -37.69
N PRO A 7 -42.67 -58.19 -36.49
CA PRO A 7 -42.68 -57.23 -35.40
C PRO A 7 -41.45 -57.46 -34.52
N ASN A 8 -40.25 -57.12 -34.97
CA ASN A 8 -39.05 -57.34 -34.15
C ASN A 8 -37.94 -56.29 -34.32
N LEU A 9 -38.11 -55.23 -35.11
CA LEU A 9 -37.07 -54.20 -35.20
C LEU A 9 -37.13 -53.17 -34.05
N ALA A 10 -38.34 -52.83 -33.59
CA ALA A 10 -38.52 -51.80 -32.55
C ALA A 10 -38.04 -52.26 -31.17
N THR A 11 -38.20 -53.54 -30.83
CA THR A 11 -37.77 -54.14 -29.56
C THR A 11 -36.24 -54.26 -29.47
N TYR A 12 -35.57 -54.55 -30.59
CA TYR A 12 -34.11 -54.58 -30.62
C TYR A 12 -33.49 -53.18 -30.53
N HIS A 13 -34.11 -52.16 -31.13
CA HIS A 13 -33.65 -50.77 -30.98
C HIS A 13 -33.86 -50.23 -29.55
N LEU A 14 -34.96 -50.58 -28.88
CA LEU A 14 -35.17 -50.17 -27.49
C LEU A 14 -34.19 -50.86 -26.52
N CYS A 15 -33.90 -52.15 -26.72
CA CYS A 15 -32.90 -52.87 -25.92
C CYS A 15 -31.48 -52.37 -26.17
N LEU A 16 -31.12 -51.96 -27.42
CA LEU A 16 -29.81 -51.38 -27.71
C LEU A 16 -29.64 -50.00 -27.07
N ILE A 17 -30.70 -49.19 -27.03
CA ILE A 17 -30.71 -47.89 -26.35
C ILE A 17 -30.68 -48.06 -24.83
N LEU A 18 -31.35 -49.08 -24.27
CA LEU A 18 -31.24 -49.41 -22.84
C LEU A 18 -29.85 -49.97 -22.48
N LEU A 19 -29.23 -50.79 -23.32
CA LEU A 19 -27.86 -51.29 -23.10
C LEU A 19 -26.80 -50.19 -23.28
N LEU A 20 -27.02 -49.24 -24.20
CA LEU A 20 -26.16 -48.05 -24.33
C LEU A 20 -26.34 -47.10 -23.14
N THR A 21 -27.54 -46.93 -22.59
CA THR A 21 -27.77 -46.07 -21.41
C THR A 21 -27.31 -46.71 -20.09
N VAL A 22 -27.32 -48.04 -19.96
CA VAL A 22 -26.73 -48.76 -18.82
C VAL A 22 -25.19 -48.87 -18.96
N GLY A 23 -24.65 -48.89 -20.18
CA GLY A 23 -23.21 -48.78 -20.45
C GLY A 23 -22.63 -47.36 -20.31
N LEU A 24 -23.46 -46.32 -20.41
CA LEU A 24 -23.04 -44.92 -20.25
C LEU A 24 -23.12 -44.40 -18.80
N THR A 25 -23.81 -45.10 -17.90
CA THR A 25 -23.89 -44.71 -16.47
C THR A 25 -22.72 -45.25 -15.63
N SER A 26 -21.96 -46.23 -16.13
CA SER A 26 -20.78 -46.78 -15.44
C SER A 26 -19.44 -46.24 -15.95
N VAL A 27 -19.42 -45.53 -17.09
CA VAL A 27 -18.17 -44.98 -17.68
C VAL A 27 -17.99 -43.48 -17.43
N VAL A 28 -19.04 -42.75 -17.01
CA VAL A 28 -18.92 -41.34 -16.59
C VAL A 28 -18.28 -41.20 -15.18
N ALA A 29 -18.21 -42.27 -14.40
CA ALA A 29 -17.51 -42.28 -13.12
C ALA A 29 -15.97 -42.45 -13.24
N ALA A 30 -15.47 -42.81 -14.43
CA ALA A 30 -14.06 -43.18 -14.63
C ALA A 30 -13.21 -42.11 -15.34
N LEU A 31 -13.77 -40.93 -15.66
CA LEU A 31 -13.04 -39.87 -16.39
C LEU A 31 -12.60 -38.66 -15.57
N ASN A 32 -12.77 -38.63 -14.25
CA ASN A 32 -12.48 -37.44 -13.42
C ASN A 32 -11.75 -37.76 -12.10
N SER A 33 -10.56 -38.37 -12.15
CA SER A 33 -9.77 -38.63 -10.94
C SER A 33 -8.25 -38.47 -11.07
N ASP A 34 -7.73 -37.76 -12.06
CA ASP A 34 -6.26 -37.70 -12.24
C ASP A 34 -5.53 -36.75 -11.26
N LEU A 35 -6.26 -35.95 -10.47
CA LEU A 35 -5.64 -35.02 -9.52
C LEU A 35 -5.63 -35.53 -8.08
N CYS A 36 -6.65 -36.25 -7.64
CA CYS A 36 -6.80 -36.62 -6.22
C CYS A 36 -7.52 -37.95 -6.05
N THR A 37 -6.96 -38.80 -5.19
CA THR A 37 -7.59 -40.01 -4.67
C THR A 37 -8.15 -39.70 -3.29
N ILE A 38 -9.48 -39.65 -3.16
CA ILE A 38 -10.15 -39.45 -1.87
C ILE A 38 -10.57 -40.83 -1.33
N PRO A 39 -10.32 -41.14 -0.04
CA PRO A 39 -10.76 -42.40 0.56
C PRO A 39 -12.28 -42.61 0.41
N SER A 40 -12.68 -43.82 0.03
CA SER A 40 -14.08 -44.23 -0.06
C SER A 40 -14.24 -45.65 0.50
N PRO A 41 -15.03 -45.86 1.56
CA PRO A 41 -15.80 -44.87 2.31
C PRO A 41 -14.90 -43.87 3.06
N GLY A 42 -15.40 -42.66 3.28
CA GLY A 42 -14.67 -41.65 4.04
C GLY A 42 -14.46 -42.08 5.50
N PRO A 43 -13.29 -41.82 6.10
CA PRO A 43 -13.03 -42.10 7.51
C PRO A 43 -13.98 -41.28 8.40
N LYS A 44 -14.29 -41.79 9.61
CA LYS A 44 -15.27 -41.16 10.50
C LYS A 44 -14.65 -40.00 11.27
N ASN A 45 -15.36 -38.88 11.36
CA ASN A 45 -14.92 -37.74 12.16
C ASN A 45 -14.96 -38.06 13.66
N VAL A 46 -13.91 -37.67 14.37
CA VAL A 46 -13.77 -37.74 15.82
C VAL A 46 -13.89 -36.32 16.37
N ALA A 47 -14.57 -36.15 17.50
CA ALA A 47 -14.78 -34.84 18.12
C ALA A 47 -13.45 -34.07 18.28
N THR A 48 -13.44 -32.82 17.80
CA THR A 48 -12.31 -31.90 17.88
C THR A 48 -12.07 -31.48 19.34
N GLY A 49 -10.80 -31.50 19.76
CA GLY A 49 -10.36 -31.12 21.11
C GLY A 49 -10.06 -29.62 21.22
N GLU A 50 -9.36 -29.23 22.30
CA GLU A 50 -8.97 -27.82 22.59
C GLU A 50 -8.09 -27.15 21.51
N ASP A 51 -7.61 -27.90 20.50
CA ASP A 51 -6.69 -27.45 19.46
C ASP A 51 -7.35 -27.11 18.11
N ALA A 52 -8.68 -27.02 18.07
CA ALA A 52 -9.45 -26.73 16.84
C ALA A 52 -9.02 -25.42 16.14
N LEU A 53 -8.71 -24.37 16.90
CA LEU A 53 -8.26 -23.08 16.33
C LEU A 53 -6.91 -23.17 15.64
N ALA A 54 -5.93 -23.83 16.26
CA ALA A 54 -4.61 -24.02 15.67
C ALA A 54 -4.67 -24.86 14.38
N LEU A 55 -5.58 -25.84 14.31
CA LEU A 55 -5.82 -26.63 13.11
C LEU A 55 -6.47 -25.82 11.99
N LEU A 56 -7.38 -24.89 12.31
CA LEU A 56 -7.95 -23.97 11.32
C LEU A 56 -6.89 -23.01 10.76
N GLU A 57 -6.10 -22.38 11.63
CA GLU A 57 -5.07 -21.42 11.24
C GLU A 57 -4.03 -22.04 10.28
N ARG A 58 -3.74 -23.34 10.43
CA ARG A 58 -2.82 -24.07 9.54
C ARG A 58 -3.22 -24.05 8.06
N PHE A 59 -4.51 -24.15 7.77
CA PHE A 59 -5.02 -24.20 6.40
C PHE A 59 -5.52 -22.84 5.91
N GLN A 60 -5.54 -21.83 6.79
CA GLN A 60 -5.92 -20.49 6.43
C GLN A 60 -4.82 -19.85 5.56
N LEU A 61 -5.23 -19.37 4.38
CA LEU A 61 -4.39 -18.59 3.48
C LEU A 61 -5.11 -17.29 3.19
N SER A 62 -4.58 -16.18 3.69
CA SER A 62 -5.17 -14.86 3.47
C SER A 62 -4.76 -14.27 2.12
N ALA A 63 -3.56 -14.62 1.63
CA ALA A 63 -3.05 -14.08 0.38
C ALA A 63 -2.13 -15.04 -0.39
N GLY A 64 -2.67 -15.65 -1.45
CA GLY A 64 -1.93 -16.39 -2.47
C GLY A 64 -2.01 -15.75 -3.86
N TYR A 65 -1.26 -16.29 -4.81
CA TYR A 65 -1.22 -15.88 -6.21
C TYR A 65 -1.59 -17.05 -7.13
N PHE A 66 -2.30 -16.77 -8.23
CA PHE A 66 -2.71 -17.80 -9.19
C PHE A 66 -2.41 -17.45 -10.65
N VAL A 67 -2.21 -18.49 -11.46
CA VAL A 67 -2.00 -18.43 -12.92
C VAL A 67 -3.01 -19.34 -13.62
N GLY A 68 -3.60 -18.88 -14.73
CA GLY A 68 -4.71 -19.53 -15.43
C GLY A 68 -6.08 -18.93 -15.10
N GLY A 69 -7.16 -19.53 -15.58
CA GLY A 69 -8.54 -19.10 -15.29
C GLY A 69 -9.14 -18.11 -16.30
N GLU A 70 -8.53 -17.99 -17.48
CA GLU A 70 -9.05 -17.20 -18.60
C GLU A 70 -10.44 -17.70 -19.04
N GLU A 71 -10.70 -19.00 -18.95
CA GLU A 71 -11.99 -19.63 -19.31
C GLU A 71 -13.11 -19.27 -18.33
N ILE A 72 -12.74 -18.88 -17.10
CA ILE A 72 -13.66 -18.34 -16.08
C ILE A 72 -13.47 -16.83 -15.94
N HIS A 73 -13.25 -16.16 -17.06
CA HIS A 73 -13.32 -14.70 -17.22
C HIS A 73 -12.24 -13.87 -16.48
N PHE A 74 -11.17 -14.48 -15.97
CA PHE A 74 -10.03 -13.71 -15.48
C PHE A 74 -9.23 -13.11 -16.64
N ALA A 75 -8.89 -11.82 -16.53
CA ALA A 75 -8.06 -11.12 -17.49
C ALA A 75 -6.69 -11.80 -17.62
N LYS A 76 -6.22 -12.02 -18.85
CA LYS A 76 -4.94 -12.68 -19.13
C LYS A 76 -3.80 -12.14 -18.27
N ASN A 77 -2.94 -13.06 -17.86
CA ASN A 77 -1.77 -12.74 -17.05
C ASN A 77 -0.60 -12.09 -17.84
N GLU A 78 -0.90 -11.25 -18.85
CA GLU A 78 0.12 -10.58 -19.67
C GLU A 78 0.72 -9.36 -18.95
N SER A 79 1.97 -9.02 -19.29
CA SER A 79 2.82 -8.03 -18.62
C SER A 79 2.42 -6.56 -18.84
N ASP A 80 1.37 -6.29 -19.62
CA ASP A 80 1.01 -4.93 -20.03
C ASP A 80 0.00 -4.30 -19.06
N ASP A 81 0.54 -3.84 -17.93
CA ASP A 81 0.37 -2.54 -17.24
C ASP A 81 -1.03 -1.92 -17.02
N TRP A 82 -2.13 -2.58 -17.37
CA TRP A 82 -3.49 -1.99 -17.28
C TRP A 82 -4.47 -2.75 -16.37
N SER A 83 -4.06 -3.86 -15.76
CA SER A 83 -4.93 -4.54 -14.78
C SER A 83 -4.78 -3.92 -13.40
N TYR A 84 -5.76 -3.12 -13.00
CA TYR A 84 -5.81 -2.48 -11.67
C TYR A 84 -6.03 -3.47 -10.52
N VAL A 85 -6.25 -4.76 -10.81
CA VAL A 85 -6.49 -5.80 -9.80
C VAL A 85 -5.54 -6.97 -10.04
N ALA A 86 -4.55 -7.09 -9.16
CA ALA A 86 -3.67 -8.24 -9.12
C ALA A 86 -4.46 -9.53 -8.86
N ARG A 87 -4.09 -10.60 -9.54
CA ARG A 87 -4.64 -11.94 -9.30
C ARG A 87 -4.19 -12.43 -7.93
N SER A 88 -5.13 -12.85 -7.11
CA SER A 88 -4.89 -13.37 -5.77
C SER A 88 -5.92 -14.44 -5.39
N PHE A 89 -5.60 -15.29 -4.44
CA PHE A 89 -6.57 -16.21 -3.85
C PHE A 89 -6.48 -16.23 -2.34
N SER A 90 -7.57 -16.65 -1.70
CA SER A 90 -7.63 -16.98 -0.28
C SER A 90 -8.28 -18.33 -0.06
N LEU A 91 -7.85 -19.05 0.97
CA LEU A 91 -8.45 -20.30 1.42
C LEU A 91 -8.88 -20.10 2.87
N LEU A 92 -10.18 -20.13 3.12
CA LEU A 92 -10.76 -19.98 4.45
C LEU A 92 -11.34 -21.33 4.90
N PRO A 93 -10.70 -22.04 5.84
CA PRO A 93 -11.26 -23.27 6.39
C PRO A 93 -12.43 -22.96 7.32
N HIS A 94 -13.49 -23.76 7.20
CA HIS A 94 -14.69 -23.69 8.05
C HIS A 94 -14.64 -24.73 9.17
N SER A 95 -14.11 -25.92 8.87
CA SER A 95 -13.92 -27.00 9.83
C SER A 95 -12.68 -27.82 9.47
N VAL A 96 -11.99 -28.28 10.51
CA VAL A 96 -10.89 -29.23 10.41
C VAL A 96 -11.08 -30.27 11.50
N ASP A 97 -11.47 -31.48 11.10
CA ASP A 97 -11.81 -32.56 12.01
C ASP A 97 -10.75 -33.67 11.95
N ARG A 98 -10.46 -34.25 13.12
CA ARG A 98 -9.69 -35.50 13.18
C ARG A 98 -10.54 -36.64 12.66
N THR A 99 -9.89 -37.62 12.05
CA THR A 99 -10.57 -38.83 11.60
C THR A 99 -10.14 -40.04 12.43
N ASP A 100 -10.83 -41.17 12.28
CA ASP A 100 -10.43 -42.46 12.87
C ASP A 100 -9.10 -42.98 12.30
N ASP A 101 -8.65 -42.46 11.16
CA ASP A 101 -7.26 -42.55 10.70
C ASP A 101 -6.44 -41.35 11.25
N PRO A 102 -5.46 -41.58 12.14
CA PRO A 102 -4.66 -40.50 12.73
C PRO A 102 -3.77 -39.77 11.71
N SER A 103 -3.60 -40.31 10.50
CA SER A 103 -2.83 -39.68 9.42
C SER A 103 -3.64 -38.72 8.56
N LEU A 104 -4.97 -38.70 8.73
CA LEU A 104 -5.91 -37.92 7.92
C LEU A 104 -6.67 -36.90 8.77
N LEU A 105 -6.75 -35.68 8.24
CA LEU A 105 -7.66 -34.63 8.72
C LEU A 105 -8.73 -34.39 7.67
N HIS A 106 -9.99 -34.34 8.08
CA HIS A 106 -11.09 -33.88 7.23
C HIS A 106 -11.10 -32.35 7.25
N VAL A 107 -11.19 -31.74 6.07
CA VAL A 107 -11.10 -30.28 5.91
C VAL A 107 -12.25 -29.82 5.00
N ALA A 108 -13.05 -28.88 5.48
CA ALA A 108 -14.02 -28.15 4.68
C ALA A 108 -13.61 -26.68 4.61
N ALA A 109 -13.60 -26.10 3.40
CA ALA A 109 -13.09 -24.74 3.19
C ALA A 109 -13.75 -24.04 2.00
N THR A 110 -13.66 -22.71 1.99
CA THR A 110 -13.95 -21.88 0.82
C THR A 110 -12.66 -21.35 0.21
N LEU A 111 -12.43 -21.67 -1.06
CA LEU A 111 -11.37 -21.06 -1.88
C LEU A 111 -11.98 -19.92 -2.69
N THR A 112 -11.41 -18.72 -2.60
CA THR A 112 -11.83 -17.55 -3.39
C THR A 112 -10.70 -17.11 -4.30
N LEU A 113 -10.96 -17.00 -5.60
CA LEU A 113 -10.05 -16.40 -6.59
C LEU A 113 -10.53 -14.98 -6.88
N SER A 114 -9.64 -13.99 -6.82
CA SER A 114 -9.94 -12.59 -7.10
C SER A 114 -8.95 -11.98 -8.09
N GLY A 115 -9.44 -11.23 -9.06
CA GLY A 115 -8.61 -10.68 -10.14
C GLY A 115 -9.35 -9.62 -10.96
N GLY A 116 -8.72 -9.12 -12.03
CA GLY A 116 -9.40 -8.26 -12.99
C GLY A 116 -10.12 -9.06 -14.08
N ARG A 117 -11.15 -8.47 -14.69
CA ARG A 117 -11.81 -8.95 -15.91
C ARG A 117 -11.59 -7.97 -17.06
N THR A 118 -11.34 -8.48 -18.26
CA THR A 118 -11.15 -7.65 -19.47
C THR A 118 -12.04 -8.14 -20.60
N ARG A 119 -12.52 -7.21 -21.44
CA ARG A 119 -13.25 -7.50 -22.67
C ARG A 119 -12.45 -7.07 -23.87
N LEU A 120 -12.39 -7.92 -24.88
CA LEU A 120 -11.86 -7.57 -26.19
C LEU A 120 -12.91 -6.74 -26.94
N LEU A 121 -12.64 -5.46 -27.16
CA LEU A 121 -13.44 -4.65 -28.08
C LEU A 121 -12.90 -4.86 -29.49
N GLN A 122 -13.70 -5.55 -30.32
CA GLN A 122 -13.37 -5.77 -31.72
C GLN A 122 -13.79 -4.54 -32.53
N GLY A 123 -12.92 -3.53 -32.57
CA GLY A 123 -13.10 -2.37 -33.45
C GLY A 123 -12.83 -2.76 -34.91
N GLY A 124 -13.78 -2.48 -35.81
CA GLY A 124 -13.58 -2.64 -37.24
C GLY A 124 -12.47 -1.71 -37.75
N GLY A 125 -11.34 -2.29 -38.15
CA GLY A 125 -10.22 -1.58 -38.79
C GLY A 125 -8.85 -1.91 -38.17
N ARG A 126 -7.78 -1.79 -38.97
CA ARG A 126 -6.36 -2.11 -38.67
C ARG A 126 -5.71 -1.29 -37.53
N ARG A 127 -6.44 -0.86 -36.49
CA ARG A 127 -5.90 -0.15 -35.33
C ARG A 127 -6.05 -1.02 -34.08
N ARG A 128 -4.89 -1.39 -33.51
CA ARG A 128 -4.62 -2.08 -32.21
C ARG A 128 -5.85 -2.60 -31.46
N ARG A 129 -5.92 -3.93 -31.26
CA ARG A 129 -6.82 -4.58 -30.29
C ARG A 129 -6.71 -3.86 -28.94
N ARG A 130 -7.79 -3.22 -28.49
CA ARG A 130 -7.86 -2.58 -27.16
C ARG A 130 -8.65 -3.51 -26.24
N GLN A 131 -8.00 -4.03 -25.20
CA GLN A 131 -8.69 -4.66 -24.08
C GLN A 131 -9.26 -3.54 -23.20
N SER A 132 -10.57 -3.59 -22.91
CA SER A 132 -11.19 -2.71 -21.93
C SER A 132 -11.28 -3.43 -20.60
N TYR A 133 -10.78 -2.81 -19.54
CA TYR A 133 -10.97 -3.30 -18.18
C TYR A 133 -12.44 -3.16 -17.78
N LEU A 134 -13.05 -4.25 -17.29
CA LEU A 134 -14.46 -4.30 -16.90
C LEU A 134 -14.68 -4.15 -15.39
N GLY A 135 -13.66 -4.35 -14.57
CA GLY A 135 -13.76 -4.31 -13.12
C GLY A 135 -13.08 -5.49 -12.43
N GLY A 136 -13.27 -5.57 -11.11
CA GLY A 136 -12.88 -6.72 -10.31
C GLY A 136 -13.79 -7.92 -10.59
N HIS A 137 -13.22 -9.11 -10.50
CA HIS A 137 -13.92 -10.38 -10.69
C HIS A 137 -13.50 -11.35 -9.58
N SER A 138 -14.47 -12.13 -9.10
CA SER A 138 -14.27 -13.08 -8.02
C SER A 138 -15.03 -14.38 -8.29
N VAL A 139 -14.37 -15.50 -8.04
CA VAL A 139 -14.93 -16.86 -8.17
C VAL A 139 -14.75 -17.56 -6.84
N SER A 140 -15.84 -18.09 -6.27
CA SER A 140 -15.82 -18.77 -4.96
C SER A 140 -16.09 -20.26 -5.12
N PHE A 141 -15.33 -21.10 -4.43
CA PHE A 141 -15.44 -22.55 -4.47
C PHE A 141 -15.71 -23.09 -3.07
N SER A 142 -16.78 -23.87 -2.92
CA SER A 142 -17.07 -24.63 -1.70
C SER A 142 -16.46 -26.01 -1.86
N LEU A 143 -15.53 -26.37 -0.97
CA LEU A 143 -14.69 -27.56 -1.11
C LEU A 143 -14.70 -28.38 0.17
N ASP A 144 -14.69 -29.70 0.02
CA ASP A 144 -14.64 -30.69 1.09
C ASP A 144 -13.60 -31.77 0.74
N GLY A 145 -12.78 -32.19 1.70
CA GLY A 145 -11.75 -33.16 1.42
C GLY A 145 -10.88 -33.55 2.61
N TYR A 146 -9.71 -34.12 2.30
CA TYR A 146 -8.80 -34.68 3.31
C TYR A 146 -7.38 -34.19 3.12
N TYR A 147 -6.71 -33.92 4.25
CA TYR A 147 -5.29 -33.65 4.34
C TYR A 147 -4.56 -34.85 4.91
N THR A 148 -3.47 -35.25 4.25
CA THR A 148 -2.61 -36.35 4.68
C THR A 148 -1.32 -35.80 5.29
N ALA A 149 -1.13 -36.02 6.60
CA ALA A 149 0.00 -35.44 7.34
C ALA A 149 1.38 -35.95 6.87
N SER A 150 1.46 -37.20 6.40
CA SER A 150 2.72 -37.82 5.95
C SER A 150 3.22 -37.28 4.61
N THR A 151 2.31 -36.90 3.71
CA THR A 151 2.64 -36.35 2.39
C THR A 151 2.53 -34.84 2.33
N GLY A 152 1.83 -34.22 3.28
CA GLY A 152 1.49 -32.82 3.26
C GLY A 152 0.53 -32.47 2.12
N GLU A 153 -0.29 -33.42 1.65
CA GLU A 153 -1.22 -33.20 0.54
C GLU A 153 -2.65 -33.00 1.05
N LEU A 154 -3.28 -31.89 0.65
CA LEU A 154 -4.69 -31.59 0.82
C LEU A 154 -5.40 -31.81 -0.51
N CYS A 155 -6.37 -32.72 -0.53
CA CYS A 155 -7.16 -33.07 -1.69
C CYS A 155 -8.64 -32.83 -1.41
N MET A 156 -9.26 -31.93 -2.16
CA MET A 156 -10.66 -31.53 -1.94
C MET A 156 -11.47 -31.58 -3.24
N ARG A 157 -12.78 -31.77 -3.11
CA ARG A 157 -13.76 -31.72 -4.19
C ARG A 157 -14.89 -30.79 -3.85
N GLY A 158 -15.52 -30.23 -4.88
CA GLY A 158 -16.72 -29.44 -4.70
C GLY A 158 -17.21 -28.74 -5.95
N SER A 159 -17.71 -27.52 -5.76
CA SER A 159 -18.29 -26.70 -6.83
C SER A 159 -17.93 -25.24 -6.66
N GLY A 160 -17.84 -24.54 -7.79
CA GLY A 160 -17.58 -23.10 -7.84
C GLY A 160 -18.78 -22.30 -8.31
N THR A 161 -18.81 -21.02 -7.97
CA THR A 161 -19.82 -20.06 -8.44
C THR A 161 -19.20 -18.70 -8.71
N TYR A 162 -19.68 -18.01 -9.74
CA TYR A 162 -19.33 -16.62 -10.03
C TYR A 162 -20.48 -15.89 -10.72
N LEU A 163 -20.43 -14.55 -10.71
CA LEU A 163 -21.38 -13.71 -11.43
C LEU A 163 -20.83 -13.38 -12.83
N ASP A 164 -21.63 -13.61 -13.86
CA ASP A 164 -21.28 -13.24 -15.23
C ASP A 164 -21.61 -11.76 -15.54
N ASP A 165 -21.23 -11.27 -16.73
CA ASP A 165 -21.38 -9.87 -17.15
C ASP A 165 -22.84 -9.38 -17.15
N ASP A 166 -23.80 -10.29 -17.32
CA ASP A 166 -25.23 -10.01 -17.29
C ASP A 166 -25.83 -10.09 -15.86
N GLY A 167 -25.00 -10.41 -14.87
CA GLY A 167 -25.40 -10.60 -13.48
C GLY A 167 -25.96 -12.00 -13.19
N SER A 168 -25.95 -12.92 -14.17
CA SER A 168 -26.36 -14.31 -13.94
C SER A 168 -25.33 -15.05 -13.08
N LEU A 169 -25.81 -16.02 -12.29
CA LEU A 169 -24.97 -16.85 -11.43
C LEU A 169 -24.56 -18.12 -12.18
N GLU A 170 -23.29 -18.19 -12.54
CA GLU A 170 -22.69 -19.36 -13.20
C GLU A 170 -22.19 -20.37 -12.17
N ARG A 171 -22.33 -21.66 -12.49
CA ARG A 171 -21.98 -22.77 -11.59
C ARG A 171 -20.97 -23.72 -12.23
N LEU A 172 -19.82 -23.86 -11.57
CA LEU A 172 -18.75 -24.76 -11.94
C LEU A 172 -18.88 -26.08 -11.17
N THR A 173 -18.89 -27.20 -11.89
CA THR A 173 -19.03 -28.54 -11.31
C THR A 173 -17.77 -29.38 -11.50
N GLY A 174 -17.66 -30.48 -10.76
CA GLY A 174 -16.52 -31.40 -10.84
C GLY A 174 -15.19 -30.74 -10.45
N VAL A 175 -15.23 -29.78 -9.51
CA VAL A 175 -14.05 -29.05 -9.09
C VAL A 175 -13.21 -29.93 -8.16
N VAL A 176 -11.92 -30.03 -8.45
CA VAL A 176 -10.93 -30.75 -7.66
C VAL A 176 -9.77 -29.80 -7.36
N LEU A 177 -9.46 -29.67 -6.07
CA LEU A 177 -8.31 -28.92 -5.56
C LEU A 177 -7.28 -29.90 -5.02
N LYS A 178 -6.03 -29.79 -5.47
CA LYS A 178 -4.87 -30.44 -4.86
C LYS A 178 -3.91 -29.36 -4.38
N LEU A 179 -3.63 -29.31 -3.08
CA LEU A 179 -2.61 -28.44 -2.49
C LEU A 179 -1.55 -29.28 -1.76
N ARG A 180 -0.30 -28.89 -1.89
CA ARG A 180 0.81 -29.30 -1.02
C ARG A 180 0.92 -28.26 0.08
N VAL A 181 0.53 -28.63 1.30
CA VAL A 181 0.62 -27.84 2.52
C VAL A 181 1.69 -28.48 3.42
N PRO A 182 2.90 -27.89 3.52
CA PRO A 182 3.96 -28.43 4.37
C PRO A 182 3.48 -28.60 5.81
N SER A 183 3.79 -29.75 6.42
CA SER A 183 3.41 -30.00 7.80
C SER A 183 4.21 -29.15 8.79
N GLU A 184 5.51 -28.96 8.55
CA GLU A 184 6.34 -28.00 9.27
C GLU A 184 6.98 -27.06 8.24
N PRO A 185 6.38 -25.91 7.93
CA PRO A 185 6.97 -24.92 7.03
C PRO A 185 8.35 -24.47 7.53
N SER A 186 9.30 -24.29 6.61
CA SER A 186 10.67 -23.87 6.95
C SER A 186 11.29 -23.03 5.84
N LEU A 187 12.49 -22.48 6.05
CA LEU A 187 13.18 -21.69 5.02
C LEU A 187 13.39 -22.45 3.71
N LYS A 188 13.54 -23.79 3.78
CA LYS A 188 13.73 -24.65 2.60
C LYS A 188 12.41 -25.07 1.94
N ASP A 189 11.31 -25.04 2.69
CA ASP A 189 9.99 -25.43 2.20
C ASP A 189 8.89 -24.49 2.76
N PRO A 190 8.82 -23.25 2.26
CA PRO A 190 7.96 -22.21 2.84
C PRO A 190 6.63 -22.03 2.11
N PHE A 191 6.38 -22.74 1.01
CA PHE A 191 5.28 -22.46 0.11
C PHE A 191 4.16 -23.51 0.20
N VAL A 192 2.92 -23.03 0.20
CA VAL A 192 1.76 -23.85 -0.15
C VAL A 192 1.53 -23.74 -1.64
N THR A 193 1.48 -24.87 -2.33
CA THR A 193 1.44 -24.88 -3.80
C THR A 193 0.50 -25.93 -4.33
N GLY A 194 -0.14 -25.71 -5.47
CA GLY A 194 -1.06 -26.71 -5.99
C GLY A 194 -1.80 -26.32 -7.26
N ARG A 195 -2.87 -27.07 -7.54
CA ARG A 195 -3.68 -26.93 -8.75
C ARG A 195 -5.16 -27.07 -8.45
N LEU A 196 -5.96 -26.24 -9.09
CA LEU A 196 -7.41 -26.30 -9.12
C LEU A 196 -7.87 -26.64 -10.55
N LYS A 197 -8.73 -27.62 -10.71
CA LYS A 197 -9.30 -28.00 -12.00
C LYS A 197 -10.79 -28.28 -11.84
N GLY A 198 -11.60 -27.95 -12.84
CA GLY A 198 -13.02 -28.28 -12.85
C GLY A 198 -13.53 -28.52 -14.26
N ALA A 199 -14.82 -28.85 -14.38
CA ALA A 199 -15.45 -28.92 -15.68
C ALA A 199 -15.54 -27.50 -16.28
N GLY A 200 -15.04 -27.33 -17.50
CA GLY A 200 -15.16 -26.06 -18.24
C GLY A 200 -13.97 -25.09 -18.12
N PHE A 201 -12.89 -25.44 -17.42
CA PHE A 201 -11.67 -24.61 -17.39
C PHE A 201 -10.39 -25.43 -17.22
N GLU A 202 -9.27 -24.88 -17.69
CA GLU A 202 -7.95 -25.53 -17.56
C GLU A 202 -7.42 -25.47 -16.12
N ALA A 203 -6.38 -26.26 -15.82
CA ALA A 203 -5.83 -26.31 -14.47
C ALA A 203 -5.21 -24.96 -14.06
N ILE A 204 -5.77 -24.35 -13.01
CA ILE A 204 -5.27 -23.11 -12.40
C ILE A 204 -4.17 -23.47 -11.40
N SER A 205 -3.00 -22.88 -11.54
CA SER A 205 -1.89 -23.08 -10.61
C SER A 205 -1.97 -22.09 -9.46
N LEU A 206 -1.80 -22.57 -8.23
CA LEU A 206 -1.93 -21.81 -6.99
C LEU A 206 -0.61 -21.83 -6.21
N ALA A 207 -0.15 -20.68 -5.72
CA ALA A 207 0.98 -20.57 -4.81
C ALA A 207 0.70 -19.55 -3.70
N ALA A 208 1.03 -19.88 -2.46
CA ALA A 208 0.97 -18.98 -1.32
C ALA A 208 2.21 -19.16 -0.44
N TYR A 209 2.55 -18.12 0.31
CA TYR A 209 3.52 -18.22 1.39
C TYR A 209 2.82 -18.81 2.61
N ALA A 210 3.35 -19.87 3.21
CA ALA A 210 2.69 -20.54 4.33
C ALA A 210 2.50 -19.56 5.50
N GLU A 211 1.27 -19.48 6.03
CA GLU A 211 0.91 -18.52 7.09
C GLU A 211 0.89 -19.11 8.50
N ASP A 212 1.14 -20.41 8.61
CA ASP A 212 1.09 -21.22 9.85
C ASP A 212 2.16 -20.82 10.88
N ASP A 213 1.75 -20.69 12.14
CA ASP A 213 2.59 -20.42 13.30
C ASP A 213 3.55 -21.58 13.66
N SER A 214 3.35 -22.78 13.11
CA SER A 214 4.23 -23.95 13.27
C SER A 214 5.59 -23.83 12.56
N TYR A 215 5.90 -22.68 11.96
CA TYR A 215 7.13 -22.47 11.19
C TYR A 215 8.39 -22.80 11.99
N LYS A 216 9.23 -23.66 11.41
CA LYS A 216 10.49 -24.11 11.99
C LYS A 216 11.63 -23.20 11.58
N TYR A 217 11.93 -22.24 12.44
CA TYR A 217 13.12 -21.40 12.33
C TYR A 217 14.40 -22.23 12.49
N GLY A 218 15.39 -21.98 11.65
CA GLY A 218 16.68 -22.66 11.75
C GLY A 218 17.43 -22.36 13.06
N ALA A 219 18.13 -23.37 13.58
CA ALA A 219 18.97 -23.24 14.78
C ALA A 219 20.20 -22.33 14.59
N GLN A 220 20.64 -22.15 13.34
CA GLN A 220 21.73 -21.25 13.01
C GLN A 220 21.19 -19.82 12.88
N ALA A 221 21.56 -18.96 13.84
CA ALA A 221 21.18 -17.56 13.84
C ALA A 221 21.66 -16.86 12.56
N ALA A 222 20.83 -15.96 12.03
CA ALA A 222 21.24 -15.09 10.93
C ALA A 222 22.35 -14.17 11.42
N THR A 223 23.51 -14.19 10.75
CA THR A 223 24.64 -13.33 11.12
C THR A 223 24.33 -11.89 10.72
N CYS A 224 24.23 -10.99 11.69
CA CYS A 224 24.21 -9.55 11.42
C CYS A 224 25.52 -9.10 10.77
N PRO A 225 25.50 -8.06 9.92
CA PRO A 225 26.73 -7.51 9.38
C PRO A 225 27.61 -6.99 10.54
N PRO A 226 28.95 -7.12 10.41
CA PRO A 226 29.87 -6.70 11.46
C PRO A 226 29.84 -5.18 11.71
N SER A 227 29.45 -4.36 10.72
CA SER A 227 29.32 -2.90 10.86
C SER A 227 28.23 -2.31 9.96
N ARG A 228 27.47 -1.33 10.48
CA ARG A 228 26.58 -0.49 9.66
C ARG A 228 27.42 0.48 8.80
N PRO A 229 27.04 0.73 7.53
CA PRO A 229 27.78 1.56 6.58
C PRO A 229 27.74 3.03 6.98
N SER A 230 26.69 3.43 7.71
CA SER A 230 26.62 4.69 8.42
C SER A 230 26.81 4.44 9.91
N SER A 231 27.71 5.19 10.55
CA SER A 231 27.77 5.33 12.01
C SER A 231 26.54 6.06 12.59
N SER A 232 25.47 6.20 11.81
CA SER A 232 24.25 6.86 12.25
C SER A 232 23.55 6.04 13.34
N PRO A 233 22.99 6.72 14.36
CA PRO A 233 22.17 6.07 15.36
C PRO A 233 21.00 5.34 14.69
N ALA A 234 20.72 4.12 15.14
CA ALA A 234 19.47 3.45 14.83
C ALA A 234 18.56 3.56 16.05
N ARG A 235 17.29 3.79 15.79
CA ARG A 235 16.23 3.86 16.79
C ARG A 235 16.09 2.52 17.48
N GLY A 236 15.90 2.56 18.81
CA GLY A 236 15.57 1.38 19.58
C GLY A 236 14.23 0.77 19.18
N ALA A 237 13.94 -0.44 19.67
CA ALA A 237 12.59 -0.99 19.56
C ALA A 237 11.54 -0.04 20.17
N PHE A 238 11.86 0.60 21.30
CA PHE A 238 11.00 1.59 21.94
C PHE A 238 10.68 2.78 21.05
N ASP A 239 11.70 3.33 20.40
CA ASP A 239 11.57 4.51 19.55
C ASP A 239 10.90 4.16 18.20
N ALA A 240 11.24 3.02 17.61
CA ALA A 240 10.71 2.58 16.32
C ALA A 240 9.30 1.97 16.42
N PHE A 241 8.97 1.32 17.53
CA PHE A 241 7.70 0.62 17.76
C PHE A 241 6.87 1.22 18.88
N GLY A 242 7.25 2.35 19.47
CA GLY A 242 6.52 2.98 20.60
C GLY A 242 6.38 2.09 21.84
N GLY A 243 7.31 1.15 22.04
CA GLY A 243 7.27 0.15 23.10
C GLY A 243 8.24 -1.02 22.85
N ASP A 244 8.04 -2.15 23.52
CA ASP A 244 8.79 -3.37 23.21
C ASP A 244 8.55 -3.85 21.76
N PHE A 245 9.34 -4.82 21.32
CA PHE A 245 9.22 -5.40 19.98
C PHE A 245 7.76 -5.73 19.64
N SER A 246 7.25 -5.13 18.57
CA SER A 246 5.88 -5.35 18.09
C SER A 246 5.90 -5.89 16.67
N CYS A 247 5.44 -7.14 16.52
CA CYS A 247 5.36 -7.78 15.22
C CYS A 247 4.43 -7.00 14.25
N ALA A 248 3.31 -6.47 14.73
CA ALA A 248 2.40 -5.67 13.92
C ALA A 248 3.08 -4.41 13.36
N ARG A 249 3.76 -3.63 14.22
CA ARG A 249 4.46 -2.41 13.78
C ARG A 249 5.66 -2.72 12.89
N LEU A 250 6.36 -3.83 13.12
CA LEU A 250 7.41 -4.28 12.22
C LEU A 250 6.85 -4.57 10.82
N LYS A 251 5.71 -5.27 10.73
CA LYS A 251 5.03 -5.53 9.45
C LYS A 251 4.66 -4.23 8.75
N ASP A 252 4.05 -3.27 9.45
CA ASP A 252 3.64 -1.98 8.89
C ASP A 252 4.80 -1.21 8.25
N HIS A 253 5.99 -1.27 8.85
CA HIS A 253 7.17 -0.60 8.32
C HIS A 253 7.92 -1.39 7.25
N LEU A 254 8.05 -2.71 7.40
CA LEU A 254 8.81 -3.53 6.46
C LEU A 254 8.05 -3.84 5.18
N MET A 255 6.72 -4.00 5.24
CA MET A 255 5.88 -4.26 4.09
C MET A 255 5.78 -2.99 3.22
N SER A 256 6.84 -2.73 2.47
CA SER A 256 6.99 -1.54 1.63
C SER A 256 7.83 -1.83 0.39
N SER A 257 8.02 -0.80 -0.45
CA SER A 257 8.97 -0.79 -1.54
C SER A 257 10.25 -0.10 -1.12
N PHE A 258 11.38 -0.64 -1.57
CA PHE A 258 12.69 -0.11 -1.28
C PHE A 258 13.49 0.08 -2.57
N LYS A 259 14.34 1.08 -2.55
CA LYS A 259 15.34 1.37 -3.56
C LYS A 259 16.62 0.63 -3.22
N LEU A 260 17.28 0.11 -4.25
CA LEU A 260 18.56 -0.56 -4.15
C LEU A 260 19.66 0.32 -4.73
N GLN A 261 20.75 0.50 -3.97
CA GLN A 261 21.94 1.21 -4.40
C GLN A 261 23.15 0.28 -4.36
N TYR A 262 23.75 0.09 -5.53
CA TYR A 262 24.88 -0.81 -5.75
C TYR A 262 26.20 -0.05 -5.61
N SER A 263 27.10 -0.52 -4.74
CA SER A 263 28.44 0.06 -4.62
C SER A 263 29.42 -0.60 -5.59
N GLY A 264 29.93 0.15 -6.58
CA GLY A 264 30.99 -0.29 -7.51
C GLY A 264 30.51 -0.58 -8.93
N GLY A 265 31.40 -0.35 -9.91
CA GLY A 265 31.09 -0.49 -11.35
C GLY A 265 31.01 -1.94 -11.87
N ASN A 266 31.34 -2.93 -11.03
CA ASN A 266 31.11 -4.35 -11.34
C ASN A 266 29.74 -4.75 -10.79
N MET A 267 28.93 -5.42 -11.62
CA MET A 267 27.58 -5.88 -11.26
C MET A 267 27.62 -6.76 -10.01
N PRO A 268 27.08 -6.32 -8.86
CA PRO A 268 27.09 -7.12 -7.65
C PRO A 268 26.19 -8.34 -7.83
N ALA A 269 26.75 -9.54 -7.62
CA ALA A 269 25.98 -10.77 -7.56
C ALA A 269 25.62 -11.08 -6.10
N LEU A 270 24.34 -11.35 -5.84
CA LEU A 270 23.86 -11.78 -4.53
C LEU A 270 23.88 -13.30 -4.49
N GLY A 271 25.04 -13.89 -4.19
CA GLY A 271 25.27 -15.32 -4.40
C GLY A 271 25.33 -15.66 -5.90
N SER A 272 24.51 -16.62 -6.35
CA SER A 272 24.39 -16.99 -7.78
C SER A 272 23.39 -16.12 -8.57
N MET A 273 22.78 -15.14 -7.92
CA MET A 273 21.74 -14.29 -8.48
C MET A 273 22.34 -13.04 -9.14
N PRO A 274 22.20 -12.85 -10.47
CA PRO A 274 22.65 -11.66 -11.16
C PRO A 274 21.66 -10.51 -10.93
N LEU A 275 21.67 -9.91 -9.74
CA LEU A 275 20.72 -8.85 -9.39
C LEU A 275 21.06 -7.54 -10.11
N ARG A 276 20.10 -7.00 -10.85
CA ARG A 276 20.23 -5.72 -11.59
C ARG A 276 19.11 -4.74 -11.29
N GLU A 277 18.12 -5.18 -10.55
CA GLU A 277 16.87 -4.49 -10.28
C GLU A 277 17.15 -3.29 -9.35
N PRO A 278 16.71 -2.08 -9.69
CA PRO A 278 16.90 -0.90 -8.85
C PRO A 278 15.96 -0.87 -7.64
N ARG A 279 15.03 -1.83 -7.52
CA ARG A 279 14.00 -1.85 -6.49
C ARG A 279 13.75 -3.25 -5.96
N MET A 280 13.39 -3.32 -4.69
CA MET A 280 12.85 -4.50 -4.03
C MET A 280 11.53 -4.18 -3.35
N GLN A 281 10.71 -5.18 -3.11
CA GLN A 281 9.46 -5.06 -2.38
C GLN A 281 9.30 -6.23 -1.43
N ILE A 282 8.92 -5.95 -0.19
CA ILE A 282 8.66 -6.99 0.82
C ILE A 282 7.16 -7.22 0.86
N GLY A 283 6.72 -8.33 0.25
CA GLY A 283 5.31 -8.63 0.00
C GLY A 283 4.61 -9.36 1.14
N GLN A 284 5.36 -10.13 1.94
CA GLN A 284 4.85 -10.89 3.07
C GLN A 284 5.86 -10.81 4.21
N VAL A 285 5.36 -10.55 5.43
CA VAL A 285 6.13 -10.58 6.67
C VAL A 285 5.32 -11.31 7.72
N GLN A 286 5.96 -12.27 8.37
CA GLN A 286 5.44 -12.90 9.57
C GLN A 286 6.48 -12.89 10.67
N CYS A 287 6.02 -12.79 11.91
CA CYS A 287 6.89 -12.74 13.05
C CYS A 287 6.20 -13.28 14.28
N THR A 288 7.01 -13.72 15.23
CA THR A 288 6.56 -14.21 16.53
C THR A 288 6.83 -13.16 17.61
N ALA A 289 6.17 -13.28 18.76
CA ALA A 289 6.40 -12.37 19.89
C ALA A 289 7.85 -12.36 20.39
N ASN A 290 8.62 -13.44 20.16
CA ASN A 290 10.01 -13.54 20.58
C ASN A 290 11.01 -12.81 19.64
N GLY A 291 10.51 -12.15 18.58
CA GLY A 291 11.35 -11.41 17.64
C GLY A 291 11.84 -12.23 16.46
N ALA A 292 11.48 -13.51 16.32
CA ALA A 292 11.75 -14.27 15.09
C ALA A 292 10.88 -13.75 13.94
N VAL A 293 11.46 -13.61 12.75
CA VAL A 293 10.84 -13.00 11.57
C VAL A 293 11.10 -13.87 10.35
N ARG A 294 10.11 -13.99 9.48
CA ARG A 294 10.25 -14.53 8.13
C ARG A 294 9.60 -13.58 7.11
N ALA A 295 10.18 -13.51 5.93
CA ALA A 295 9.74 -12.57 4.90
C ALA A 295 9.88 -13.15 3.49
N TYR A 296 9.02 -12.67 2.59
CA TYR A 296 9.11 -12.90 1.16
C TYR A 296 9.40 -11.58 0.44
N VAL A 297 10.47 -11.57 -0.34
CA VAL A 297 10.99 -10.35 -0.97
C VAL A 297 11.12 -10.56 -2.47
N VAL A 298 10.62 -9.62 -3.25
CA VAL A 298 10.69 -9.62 -4.71
C VAL A 298 11.56 -8.48 -5.21
N PHE A 299 12.27 -8.71 -6.31
CA PHE A 299 13.14 -7.74 -6.97
C PHE A 299 12.57 -7.38 -8.34
N ALA A 300 12.44 -6.07 -8.62
CA ALA A 300 11.76 -5.63 -9.84
C ALA A 300 12.46 -4.45 -10.53
N ASN A 301 12.50 -4.50 -11.86
CA ASN A 301 13.01 -3.42 -12.72
C ASN A 301 11.97 -2.33 -13.02
N ASN A 302 11.05 -2.08 -12.08
CA ASN A 302 9.87 -1.30 -12.40
C ASN A 302 10.13 0.21 -12.37
N THR A 303 10.75 0.69 -13.44
CA THR A 303 10.81 2.10 -13.82
C THR A 303 9.54 2.54 -14.56
N LYS A 304 8.63 1.61 -14.91
CA LYS A 304 7.47 1.85 -15.77
C LYS A 304 6.09 1.80 -15.09
N THR A 305 5.92 1.13 -13.94
CA THR A 305 4.63 1.13 -13.21
C THR A 305 4.39 2.46 -12.51
N ARG A 306 3.98 3.44 -13.30
CA ARG A 306 3.86 4.85 -12.90
C ARG A 306 2.54 5.21 -12.24
N ARG A 307 1.54 4.32 -12.16
CA ARG A 307 0.19 4.73 -11.70
C ARG A 307 -0.64 3.73 -10.87
N GLY A 308 -0.26 2.46 -10.77
CA GLY A 308 -1.16 1.44 -10.19
C GLY A 308 -0.67 0.73 -8.94
N LEU A 309 0.60 0.29 -8.90
CA LEU A 309 1.04 -0.64 -7.86
C LEU A 309 1.29 0.01 -6.49
N ALA A 310 1.63 1.30 -6.46
CA ALA A 310 1.80 2.03 -5.19
C ALA A 310 0.49 2.16 -4.40
N ALA A 311 -0.68 1.97 -5.04
CA ALA A 311 -1.99 2.03 -4.40
C ALA A 311 -2.45 0.69 -3.80
N LEU A 312 -1.81 -0.43 -4.15
CA LEU A 312 -2.31 -1.78 -3.82
C LEU A 312 -1.56 -2.47 -2.68
N GLY A 313 -0.59 -1.79 -2.07
CA GLY A 313 0.31 -2.34 -1.07
C GLY A 313 1.25 -3.41 -1.64
N PRO A 314 2.25 -3.85 -0.87
CA PRO A 314 3.01 -5.05 -1.18
C PRO A 314 2.10 -6.27 -1.22
N ARG A 315 2.17 -7.04 -2.29
CA ARG A 315 1.40 -8.27 -2.47
C ARG A 315 2.32 -9.44 -2.78
N PHE A 316 1.85 -10.64 -2.46
CA PHE A 316 2.53 -11.86 -2.86
C PHE A 316 2.42 -12.08 -4.37
N THR A 317 3.55 -12.11 -5.06
CA THR A 317 3.67 -12.40 -6.50
C THR A 317 4.82 -13.38 -6.73
N VAL A 318 4.73 -14.17 -7.81
CA VAL A 318 5.76 -15.17 -8.16
C VAL A 318 6.28 -15.00 -9.60
N LYS A 319 6.10 -13.79 -10.18
CA LYS A 319 6.58 -13.47 -11.53
C LYS A 319 8.02 -12.98 -11.52
N GLU A 320 8.35 -12.18 -10.53
CA GLU A 320 9.62 -11.52 -10.36
C GLU A 320 10.66 -12.45 -9.74
N GLU A 321 11.94 -12.07 -9.83
CA GLU A 321 12.96 -12.75 -9.05
C GLU A 321 12.71 -12.52 -7.55
N ALA A 322 12.82 -13.56 -6.74
CA ALA A 322 12.42 -13.50 -5.34
C ALA A 322 13.36 -14.27 -4.42
N VAL A 323 13.31 -13.91 -3.14
CA VAL A 323 13.98 -14.61 -2.04
C VAL A 323 12.99 -14.81 -0.89
N VAL A 324 13.18 -15.91 -0.16
CA VAL A 324 12.58 -16.13 1.16
C VAL A 324 13.64 -15.92 2.21
N ALA A 325 13.28 -15.25 3.30
CA ALA A 325 14.20 -14.90 4.36
C ALA A 325 13.65 -15.30 5.73
N GLU A 326 14.53 -15.68 6.64
CA GLU A 326 14.22 -15.88 8.06
C GLU A 326 15.31 -15.29 8.93
N GLY A 327 14.99 -14.94 10.17
CA GLY A 327 15.96 -14.47 11.14
C GLY A 327 15.29 -13.88 12.38
N ARG A 328 15.93 -12.88 12.99
CA ARG A 328 15.51 -12.34 14.29
C ARG A 328 15.81 -10.85 14.41
N TRP A 329 14.96 -10.16 15.16
CA TRP A 329 15.25 -8.83 15.68
C TRP A 329 16.28 -8.90 16.81
N GLU A 330 17.44 -8.28 16.60
CA GLU A 330 18.53 -8.19 17.57
C GLU A 330 18.45 -6.87 18.33
N SER A 331 17.90 -6.92 19.55
CA SER A 331 17.68 -5.73 20.38
C SER A 331 18.98 -4.99 20.71
N ASP A 332 20.07 -5.69 20.98
CA ASP A 332 21.37 -5.06 21.30
C ASP A 332 21.94 -4.22 20.14
N ARG A 333 21.52 -4.53 18.91
CA ARG A 333 21.97 -3.85 17.68
C ARG A 333 20.91 -2.92 17.09
N ASN A 334 19.69 -2.95 17.61
CA ASN A 334 18.51 -2.28 17.05
C ASN A 334 18.33 -2.59 15.56
N MET A 335 18.42 -3.86 15.19
CA MET A 335 18.49 -4.29 13.80
C MET A 335 17.85 -5.67 13.61
N LEU A 336 17.08 -5.81 12.53
CA LEU A 336 16.62 -7.10 12.03
C LEU A 336 17.73 -7.74 11.20
N CYS A 337 18.09 -8.97 11.52
CA CYS A 337 19.09 -9.73 10.78
C CYS A 337 18.44 -10.99 10.21
N LEU A 338 18.59 -11.18 8.90
CA LEU A 338 17.96 -12.26 8.15
C LEU A 338 18.99 -12.98 7.28
N ARG A 339 18.75 -14.28 7.09
CA ARG A 339 19.36 -15.09 6.04
C ARG A 339 18.30 -15.42 5.01
N ALA A 340 18.68 -15.41 3.74
CA ALA A 340 17.74 -15.61 2.65
C ALA A 340 18.22 -16.65 1.64
N CYS A 341 17.24 -17.28 1.00
CA CYS A 341 17.44 -18.25 -0.06
C CYS A 341 16.73 -17.78 -1.33
N ARG A 342 17.38 -18.01 -2.47
CA ARG A 342 16.79 -17.76 -3.78
C ARG A 342 15.57 -18.66 -4.01
N VAL A 343 14.50 -18.05 -4.49
CA VAL A 343 13.33 -18.75 -5.02
C VAL A 343 13.51 -18.88 -6.52
N VAL A 344 13.38 -20.10 -7.04
CA VAL A 344 13.46 -20.38 -8.47
C VAL A 344 12.13 -20.93 -8.96
N ARG A 345 11.83 -20.55 -10.19
CA ARG A 345 10.66 -21.01 -10.93
C ARG A 345 11.15 -21.73 -12.17
N SER A 346 10.75 -22.98 -12.34
CA SER A 346 10.88 -23.67 -13.63
C SER A 346 9.49 -23.70 -14.23
N GLU A 347 9.24 -23.12 -15.40
CA GLU A 347 7.91 -23.25 -16.03
C GLU A 347 7.64 -24.72 -16.42
N PRO A 348 6.46 -25.31 -16.15
CA PRO A 348 5.25 -24.77 -15.51
C PRO A 348 5.08 -25.23 -14.04
N THR A 349 6.18 -25.30 -13.29
CA THR A 349 6.23 -25.67 -11.88
C THR A 349 6.14 -24.46 -10.94
N LEU A 350 5.63 -24.78 -9.75
CA LEU A 350 5.33 -23.91 -8.64
C LEU A 350 6.62 -23.37 -7.99
N PRO A 351 6.59 -22.22 -7.27
CA PRO A 351 7.79 -21.65 -6.67
C PRO A 351 8.45 -22.63 -5.69
N ALA A 352 9.77 -22.77 -5.79
CA ALA A 352 10.57 -23.62 -4.92
C ALA A 352 11.87 -22.91 -4.50
N VAL A 353 12.37 -23.26 -3.33
CA VAL A 353 13.64 -22.73 -2.81
C VAL A 353 14.79 -23.57 -3.37
N ARG A 354 15.89 -22.94 -3.76
CA ARG A 354 17.15 -23.64 -4.06
C ARG A 354 18.04 -23.67 -2.82
N PRO A 355 18.22 -24.82 -2.16
CA PRO A 355 18.98 -24.90 -0.90
C PRO A 355 20.45 -24.49 -1.04
N GLU A 356 21.00 -24.66 -2.24
CA GLU A 356 22.35 -24.26 -2.65
C GLU A 356 22.55 -22.73 -2.71
N ASP A 357 21.47 -21.95 -2.78
CA ASP A 357 21.48 -20.49 -2.89
C ASP A 357 21.03 -19.77 -1.60
N CYS A 358 21.20 -20.41 -0.43
CA CYS A 358 20.83 -19.87 0.90
C CYS A 358 21.89 -18.95 1.55
N GLY A 359 22.83 -18.43 0.76
CA GLY A 359 23.98 -17.64 1.23
C GLY A 359 23.73 -16.14 1.33
N ILE A 360 22.49 -15.66 1.23
CA ILE A 360 22.17 -14.24 1.14
C ILE A 360 21.96 -13.67 2.55
N GLY A 361 22.73 -12.67 2.93
CA GLY A 361 22.53 -11.93 4.17
C GLY A 361 21.69 -10.67 3.91
N MET A 362 20.75 -10.40 4.80
CA MET A 362 19.94 -9.18 4.77
C MET A 362 19.86 -8.56 6.16
N SER A 363 19.84 -7.23 6.24
CA SER A 363 19.59 -6.54 7.50
C SER A 363 18.74 -5.29 7.29
N PHE A 364 17.90 -4.97 8.26
CA PHE A 364 17.04 -3.78 8.26
C PHE A 364 17.06 -3.09 9.62
N TRP A 365 17.09 -1.76 9.62
CA TRP A 365 17.04 -0.94 10.84
C TRP A 365 16.27 0.35 10.59
N PHE A 366 15.93 1.03 11.67
CA PHE A 366 15.21 2.31 11.66
C PHE A 366 16.20 3.45 11.92
N PRO A 367 16.50 4.32 10.94
CA PRO A 367 17.40 5.45 11.16
C PRO A 367 16.85 6.40 12.22
N GLY A 368 17.71 6.85 13.14
CA GLY A 368 17.38 7.87 14.16
C GLY A 368 17.84 9.28 13.79
N VAL A 369 18.49 9.42 12.64
CA VAL A 369 18.99 10.71 12.15
C VAL A 369 18.66 10.88 10.67
N TRP A 370 18.05 12.01 10.32
CA TRP A 370 17.74 12.39 8.95
C TRP A 370 18.52 13.61 8.49
N THR A 371 18.71 13.72 7.17
CA THR A 371 19.37 14.84 6.49
C THR A 371 18.65 15.17 5.19
N ILE A 372 19.09 16.17 4.43
CA ILE A 372 18.57 16.42 3.06
C ILE A 372 18.83 15.28 2.06
N ARG A 373 19.73 14.33 2.36
CA ARG A 373 20.08 13.24 1.45
C ARG A 373 19.59 11.87 1.88
N ASP A 374 19.45 11.68 3.19
CA ASP A 374 19.04 10.41 3.79
C ASP A 374 17.87 10.68 4.74
N ARG A 375 16.68 10.24 4.30
CA ARG A 375 15.40 10.36 5.02
C ARG A 375 14.64 9.04 5.05
N SER A 376 15.37 7.94 4.92
CA SER A 376 14.76 6.62 4.86
C SER A 376 14.05 6.32 6.20
N ALA A 377 12.78 5.94 6.15
CA ALA A 377 12.06 5.44 7.33
C ALA A 377 12.64 4.10 7.79
N VAL A 378 13.04 3.27 6.82
CA VAL A 378 13.70 1.98 7.03
C VAL A 378 14.91 1.91 6.11
N SER A 379 16.07 1.63 6.68
CA SER A 379 17.31 1.39 5.92
C SER A 379 17.71 -0.08 6.04
N GLY A 380 18.48 -0.56 5.07
CA GLY A 380 18.92 -1.94 5.07
C GLY A 380 20.15 -2.19 4.22
N MET A 381 20.59 -3.44 4.25
CA MET A 381 21.69 -3.93 3.43
C MET A 381 21.44 -5.35 2.98
N LEU A 382 21.92 -5.67 1.78
CA LEU A 382 22.01 -7.02 1.23
C LEU A 382 23.46 -7.34 0.92
N TRP A 383 23.90 -8.57 1.21
CA TRP A 383 25.25 -9.03 0.89
C TRP A 383 25.29 -10.54 0.69
N SER A 384 26.35 -11.02 0.05
CA SER A 384 26.64 -12.47 0.01
C SER A 384 27.46 -12.87 1.25
N SER A 385 27.05 -13.94 1.94
CA SER A 385 27.74 -14.46 3.13
C SER A 385 29.19 -14.87 2.82
N SER A 386 29.49 -15.28 1.59
CA SER A 386 30.86 -15.57 1.13
C SER A 386 31.74 -14.31 0.99
N GLN A 387 31.13 -13.15 0.76
CA GLN A 387 31.84 -11.87 0.58
C GLN A 387 32.09 -11.14 1.91
N ALA A 388 31.25 -11.41 2.93
CA ALA A 388 31.38 -10.83 4.27
C ALA A 388 32.69 -11.21 4.99
N ALA A 389 33.35 -12.31 4.60
CA ALA A 389 34.59 -12.78 5.21
C ALA A 389 35.87 -12.08 4.69
N GLY A 390 35.79 -11.28 3.61
CA GLY A 390 36.99 -10.80 2.91
C GLY A 390 37.10 -9.29 2.63
N SER A 391 36.08 -8.50 2.91
CA SER A 391 35.99 -7.11 2.44
C SER A 391 35.98 -6.11 3.61
N LYS A 392 37.11 -5.44 3.87
CA LYS A 392 37.19 -4.29 4.79
C LYS A 392 36.58 -3.00 4.20
N ASP A 393 36.28 -2.99 2.89
CA ASP A 393 35.91 -1.79 2.13
C ASP A 393 34.43 -1.76 1.69
N GLY A 394 33.59 -2.69 2.15
CA GLY A 394 32.15 -2.71 1.81
C GLY A 394 31.85 -3.05 0.33
N SER A 395 32.86 -3.45 -0.45
CA SER A 395 32.70 -3.90 -1.83
C SER A 395 31.76 -5.11 -1.90
N GLY A 396 30.73 -5.03 -2.73
CA GLY A 396 29.71 -6.08 -2.91
C GLY A 396 28.45 -5.95 -2.03
N VAL A 397 28.34 -4.91 -1.19
CA VAL A 397 27.14 -4.65 -0.38
C VAL A 397 26.16 -3.77 -1.15
N ILE A 398 24.88 -4.13 -1.09
CA ILE A 398 23.79 -3.36 -1.70
C ILE A 398 23.08 -2.61 -0.57
N SER A 399 23.05 -1.29 -0.66
CA SER A 399 22.30 -0.46 0.30
C SER A 399 20.83 -0.43 -0.07
N VAL A 400 19.97 -0.49 0.94
CA VAL A 400 18.51 -0.51 0.81
C VAL A 400 17.94 0.70 1.52
N SER A 401 17.04 1.43 0.86
CA SER A 401 16.30 2.54 1.47
C SER A 401 14.83 2.50 1.09
N SER A 402 13.94 2.73 2.05
CA SER A 402 12.50 2.78 1.83
C SER A 402 12.14 3.89 0.85
N ILE A 403 11.23 3.59 -0.07
CA ILE A 403 10.66 4.58 -1.00
C ILE A 403 9.41 5.14 -0.32
N ASP A 404 9.42 6.40 0.08
CA ASP A 404 8.27 7.03 0.75
C ASP A 404 7.06 7.11 -0.19
N GLY A 405 6.22 6.08 -0.14
CA GLY A 405 5.07 5.89 -1.01
C GLY A 405 3.79 5.72 -0.21
N LYS A 406 3.30 6.81 0.41
CA LYS A 406 1.90 6.99 0.86
C LYS A 406 1.38 6.13 2.02
N THR A 407 2.05 5.07 2.47
CA THR A 407 1.56 4.22 3.57
C THR A 407 2.11 4.67 4.92
N HIS A 408 1.18 5.06 5.81
CA HIS A 408 1.36 5.18 7.26
C HIS A 408 2.65 5.90 7.67
N ARG A 409 2.62 7.23 7.53
CA ARG A 409 3.64 8.10 8.13
C ARG A 409 3.66 7.82 9.63
N GLY A 410 4.60 6.98 10.07
CA GLY A 410 4.73 6.60 11.46
C GLY A 410 5.10 7.80 12.33
N ASN A 411 5.26 7.54 13.63
CA ASN A 411 5.83 8.55 14.50
C ASN A 411 7.33 8.69 14.22
N PHE A 412 7.76 9.91 13.93
CA PHE A 412 9.16 10.28 13.76
C PHE A 412 9.58 11.38 14.74
N SER A 413 8.77 11.71 15.76
CA SER A 413 9.05 12.81 16.71
C SER A 413 10.40 12.68 17.42
N ASP A 414 10.90 11.44 17.54
CA ASP A 414 12.18 11.07 18.14
C ASP A 414 13.37 11.15 17.16
N VAL A 415 13.11 11.25 15.85
CA VAL A 415 14.15 11.35 14.82
C VAL A 415 14.78 12.72 14.85
N LYS A 416 16.11 12.75 14.99
CA LYS A 416 16.88 13.98 14.93
C LYS A 416 17.15 14.38 13.49
N TYR A 417 16.77 15.59 13.11
CA TYR A 417 17.15 16.15 11.82
C TYR A 417 18.45 16.95 11.92
N ILE A 418 19.37 16.72 10.99
CA ILE A 418 20.63 17.47 10.84
C ILE A 418 20.59 18.23 9.52
N TYR A 419 20.51 19.56 9.64
CA TYR A 419 20.56 20.46 8.50
C TYR A 419 21.94 20.47 7.84
N ASN A 420 21.95 20.56 6.52
CA ASN A 420 23.14 20.99 5.81
C ASN A 420 23.18 22.52 5.77
N TYR A 421 23.88 23.11 6.75
CA TYR A 421 23.99 24.56 6.88
C TYR A 421 24.47 25.27 5.61
N THR A 422 25.30 24.62 4.78
CA THR A 422 25.73 25.23 3.51
C THR A 422 24.58 25.44 2.52
N MET A 423 23.51 24.65 2.59
CA MET A 423 22.31 24.82 1.77
C MET A 423 21.40 25.90 2.36
N VAL A 424 21.23 25.88 3.68
CA VAL A 424 20.45 26.88 4.41
C VAL A 424 21.03 28.28 4.20
N GLU A 425 22.34 28.46 4.37
CA GLU A 425 23.05 29.73 4.15
C GLU A 425 22.94 30.21 2.69
N LYS A 426 22.98 29.28 1.72
CA LYS A 426 22.75 29.63 0.30
C LYS A 426 21.33 30.12 0.07
N ALA A 427 20.34 29.43 0.61
CA ALA A 427 18.94 29.85 0.53
C ALA A 427 18.75 31.23 1.17
N GLU A 428 19.32 31.45 2.35
CA GLU A 428 19.29 32.73 3.07
C GLU A 428 19.92 33.85 2.25
N LYS A 429 21.10 33.62 1.64
CA LYS A 429 21.72 34.60 0.75
C LYS A 429 20.83 34.97 -0.43
N HIS A 430 20.19 33.97 -1.06
CA HIS A 430 19.24 34.22 -2.15
C HIS A 430 18.00 34.97 -1.68
N TYR A 431 17.49 34.66 -0.49
CA TYR A 431 16.39 35.39 0.13
C TYR A 431 16.74 36.85 0.35
N LEU A 432 17.86 37.15 1.02
CA LEU A 432 18.32 38.51 1.31
C LEU A 432 18.62 39.34 0.05
N ALA A 433 19.06 38.69 -1.03
CA ALA A 433 19.29 39.34 -2.32
C ALA A 433 17.99 39.57 -3.11
N SER A 434 16.89 38.90 -2.75
CA SER A 434 15.61 39.03 -3.45
C SER A 434 14.88 40.30 -3.00
N GLU A 435 14.20 40.96 -3.95
CA GLU A 435 13.31 42.08 -3.66
C GLU A 435 12.18 41.69 -2.69
N LEU A 436 11.84 40.39 -2.62
CA LEU A 436 10.85 39.81 -1.71
C LEU A 436 11.24 39.99 -0.22
N SER A 437 12.53 40.08 0.11
CA SER A 437 12.98 40.36 1.50
C SER A 437 12.64 41.77 1.99
N THR A 438 12.34 42.68 1.05
CA THR A 438 11.93 44.06 1.35
C THR A 438 10.41 44.26 1.26
N TYR A 439 9.70 43.27 0.72
CA TYR A 439 8.27 43.31 0.51
C TYR A 439 7.53 43.38 1.86
N ASN A 440 6.72 44.42 2.04
CA ASN A 440 5.83 44.65 3.19
C ASN A 440 6.46 44.95 4.57
N LYS A 441 7.62 45.63 4.67
CA LYS A 441 8.01 46.26 5.96
C LYS A 441 7.07 47.42 6.41
N LYS A 442 6.09 47.82 5.60
CA LYS A 442 5.23 49.02 5.80
C LYS A 442 3.75 48.75 6.06
N THR A 443 3.30 47.50 6.11
CA THR A 443 1.90 47.15 6.42
C THR A 443 1.90 45.97 7.37
N GLU A 444 1.27 46.11 8.54
CA GLU A 444 0.94 45.03 9.48
C GLU A 444 0.00 44.01 8.80
N ARG A 445 0.50 43.26 7.82
CA ARG A 445 -0.18 42.08 7.32
C ARG A 445 0.30 40.91 8.13
N SER A 446 -0.64 40.22 8.77
CA SER A 446 -0.29 38.99 9.47
C SER A 446 -0.01 37.91 8.43
N PHE A 447 1.21 37.38 8.50
CA PHE A 447 1.55 36.08 7.97
C PHE A 447 1.69 35.15 9.18
N MET A 448 1.58 33.84 8.99
CA MET A 448 1.49 32.83 10.05
C MET A 448 2.39 33.15 11.26
N ALA A 449 1.80 33.45 12.42
CA ALA A 449 2.53 33.84 13.63
C ALA A 449 2.05 33.07 14.89
N ALA A 450 3.06 32.67 15.67
CA ALA A 450 3.09 32.14 17.04
C ALA A 450 2.44 30.79 17.37
N ASN A 451 1.40 30.34 16.67
CA ASN A 451 0.75 29.05 16.95
C ASN A 451 0.67 28.19 15.68
N TYR A 452 1.82 27.66 15.27
CA TYR A 452 1.97 26.90 14.03
C TYR A 452 1.27 25.54 14.12
N THR A 453 0.43 25.20 13.15
CA THR A 453 -0.01 23.82 12.93
C THR A 453 0.75 23.21 11.75
N TYR A 454 0.88 21.88 11.73
CA TYR A 454 1.48 21.16 10.60
C TYR A 454 0.85 21.57 9.24
N ARG A 455 -0.45 21.84 9.24
CA ARG A 455 -1.26 22.14 8.04
C ARG A 455 -0.95 23.47 7.41
N ASP A 456 -0.46 24.43 8.18
CA ASP A 456 -0.13 25.77 7.67
C ASP A 456 1.07 25.74 6.72
N PHE A 457 1.98 24.77 6.91
CA PHE A 457 3.19 24.62 6.12
C PHE A 457 3.08 23.60 4.98
N GLU A 458 2.01 22.80 4.93
CA GLU A 458 1.70 21.92 3.80
C GLU A 458 1.06 22.74 2.67
N PHE A 459 1.56 22.58 1.44
CA PHE A 459 0.95 23.25 0.30
C PHE A 459 0.95 22.38 -0.95
N ARG A 460 -0.08 22.58 -1.78
CA ARG A 460 -0.18 21.98 -3.11
C ARG A 460 0.03 23.06 -4.16
N PHE A 461 0.52 22.69 -5.32
CA PHE A 461 0.77 23.64 -6.38
C PHE A 461 0.50 23.10 -7.78
N TYR A 462 0.22 24.00 -8.71
CA TYR A 462 0.15 23.74 -10.14
C TYR A 462 1.18 24.57 -10.88
N ASP A 463 1.77 24.00 -11.93
CA ASP A 463 2.68 24.70 -12.81
C ASP A 463 1.90 25.72 -13.64
N SER A 464 2.34 26.97 -13.58
CA SER A 464 1.68 28.12 -14.20
C SER A 464 2.19 28.43 -15.60
N ASN A 465 3.41 27.98 -15.94
CA ASN A 465 4.01 28.14 -17.26
C ASN A 465 3.85 26.85 -18.08
N GLY A 466 3.35 26.96 -19.32
CA GLY A 466 3.03 25.81 -20.20
C GLY A 466 1.56 25.38 -20.08
N LEU A 467 1.18 24.26 -20.73
CA LEU A 467 -0.21 23.78 -20.82
C LEU A 467 -0.87 23.37 -19.46
N GLY A 468 -0.30 23.77 -18.32
CA GLY A 468 -0.90 23.61 -16.98
C GLY A 468 -1.00 22.17 -16.48
N TYR A 469 -0.15 21.27 -16.99
CA TYR A 469 -0.25 19.83 -16.70
C TYR A 469 0.54 19.36 -15.49
N GLY A 470 1.53 20.13 -15.04
CA GLY A 470 2.33 19.77 -13.86
C GLY A 470 1.65 20.18 -12.56
N SER A 471 1.78 19.35 -11.54
CA SER A 471 1.24 19.62 -10.20
C SER A 471 2.11 18.98 -9.14
N GLY A 472 2.03 19.47 -7.90
CA GLY A 472 2.79 18.87 -6.82
C GLY A 472 2.24 19.15 -5.44
N GLN A 473 2.87 18.49 -4.48
CA GLN A 473 2.57 18.62 -3.05
C GLN A 473 3.89 18.75 -2.29
N ALA A 474 3.93 19.67 -1.34
CA ALA A 474 5.08 19.93 -0.49
C ALA A 474 4.69 19.68 0.97
N TYR A 475 5.49 18.83 1.63
CA TYR A 475 5.29 18.42 3.00
C TYR A 475 6.46 18.95 3.85
N PRO A 476 6.19 19.69 4.94
CA PRO A 476 7.24 20.07 5.86
C PRO A 476 7.78 18.82 6.55
N VAL A 477 9.10 18.75 6.65
CA VAL A 477 9.81 17.67 7.33
C VAL A 477 10.24 18.13 8.71
N THR A 478 10.89 19.28 8.78
CA THR A 478 11.27 19.94 10.02
C THR A 478 11.08 21.44 9.93
N ILE A 479 10.73 22.03 11.08
CA ILE A 479 10.69 23.48 11.29
C ILE A 479 11.55 23.79 12.51
N ASN A 480 12.63 24.52 12.27
CA ASN A 480 13.77 24.64 13.18
C ASN A 480 14.23 23.26 13.66
N SER A 481 14.15 22.96 14.95
CA SER A 481 14.58 21.68 15.51
C SER A 481 13.44 20.68 15.68
N VAL A 482 12.20 21.08 15.37
CA VAL A 482 11.01 20.25 15.57
C VAL A 482 10.79 19.36 14.36
N MET A 483 10.69 18.06 14.60
CA MET A 483 10.32 17.08 13.59
C MET A 483 8.80 17.12 13.41
N VAL A 484 8.36 17.43 12.19
CA VAL A 484 6.93 17.63 11.88
C VAL A 484 6.45 16.69 10.77
N TYR A 485 7.37 15.95 10.16
CA TYR A 485 7.04 14.84 9.28
C TYR A 485 6.47 13.68 10.08
N GLY A 486 5.45 13.01 9.55
CA GLY A 486 4.93 11.82 10.20
C GLY A 486 3.43 11.83 10.42
N ASP A 487 3.07 11.20 11.54
CA ASP A 487 1.79 11.33 12.21
C ASP A 487 1.51 12.79 12.58
N ARG A 488 0.35 13.29 12.19
CA ARG A 488 -0.06 14.69 12.41
C ARG A 488 -0.24 15.01 13.89
N LEU A 489 -0.80 14.08 14.68
CA LEU A 489 -0.98 14.27 16.12
C LEU A 489 0.36 14.31 16.83
N ALA A 490 1.32 13.49 16.40
CA ALA A 490 2.68 13.54 16.94
C ALA A 490 3.40 14.84 16.56
N ALA A 491 3.19 15.35 15.33
CA ALA A 491 3.72 16.64 14.93
C ALA A 491 3.14 17.79 15.77
N ASP A 492 1.82 17.80 15.99
CA ASP A 492 1.13 18.81 16.80
C ASP A 492 1.55 18.73 18.29
N ASP A 493 1.71 17.53 18.86
CA ASP A 493 2.28 17.33 20.21
C ASP A 493 3.74 17.85 20.28
N ALA A 494 4.56 17.55 19.28
CA ALA A 494 5.95 18.02 19.22
C ALA A 494 6.04 19.55 19.18
N PHE A 495 5.16 20.21 18.43
CA PHE A 495 5.02 21.67 18.43
C PHE A 495 4.54 22.21 19.78
N SER A 496 3.58 21.56 20.42
CA SER A 496 3.05 21.98 21.72
C SER A 496 4.11 21.93 22.82
N ARG A 497 4.98 20.92 22.80
CA ARG A 497 6.06 20.73 23.79
C ARG A 497 7.24 21.63 23.52
N ASN A 498 7.57 21.84 22.25
CA ASN A 498 8.69 22.68 21.82
C ASN A 498 8.14 23.82 20.95
N PRO A 499 7.43 24.80 21.56
CA PRO A 499 6.91 25.93 20.80
C PRO A 499 8.08 26.59 20.09
N VAL A 500 7.96 26.74 18.78
CA VAL A 500 8.96 27.43 17.96
C VAL A 500 8.89 28.91 18.32
N VAL A 501 9.64 29.30 19.36
CA VAL A 501 9.72 30.70 19.81
C VAL A 501 10.49 31.46 18.75
N ASN A 502 9.75 32.18 17.90
CA ASN A 502 10.35 33.13 17.01
C ASN A 502 10.78 34.35 17.82
N LYS A 503 12.09 34.53 18.03
CA LYS A 503 12.61 35.81 18.52
C LYS A 503 12.46 36.82 17.41
N ASP A 504 12.01 38.03 17.74
CA ASP A 504 11.80 39.09 16.76
C ASP A 504 13.04 39.26 15.85
N ASN A 505 12.88 38.92 14.55
CA ASN A 505 13.87 38.93 13.44
C ASN A 505 14.56 37.60 13.07
N GLU A 506 14.27 36.45 13.69
CA GLU A 506 14.94 35.19 13.28
C GLU A 506 14.23 34.51 12.10
N LEU A 507 14.99 34.18 11.05
CA LEU A 507 14.52 33.35 9.95
C LEU A 507 14.38 31.91 10.43
N LEU A 508 13.23 31.29 10.18
CA LEU A 508 12.97 29.90 10.55
C LEU A 508 13.68 28.96 9.58
N LYS A 509 14.50 28.04 10.09
CA LYS A 509 15.15 27.01 9.27
C LYS A 509 14.13 25.92 8.95
N VAL A 510 14.03 25.51 7.71
CA VAL A 510 13.00 24.57 7.29
C VAL A 510 13.53 23.50 6.37
N SER A 511 12.89 22.34 6.41
CA SER A 511 13.18 21.23 5.53
C SER A 511 11.89 20.68 4.95
N TYR A 512 11.89 20.34 3.67
CA TYR A 512 10.70 19.93 2.92
C TYR A 512 10.96 18.68 2.07
N GLU A 513 9.91 17.88 1.91
CA GLU A 513 9.78 16.89 0.86
C GLU A 513 8.75 17.39 -0.15
N ILE A 514 9.14 17.50 -1.42
CA ILE A 514 8.29 18.00 -2.48
C ILE A 514 8.13 16.90 -3.52
N ARG A 515 6.88 16.53 -3.80
CA ARG A 515 6.50 15.59 -4.86
C ARG A 515 5.98 16.39 -6.03
N HIS A 516 6.73 16.44 -7.11
CA HIS A 516 6.37 17.19 -8.31
C HIS A 516 6.07 16.23 -9.46
N GLN A 517 4.85 16.29 -9.98
CA GLN A 517 4.42 15.52 -11.13
C GLN A 517 4.56 16.36 -12.39
N PHE A 518 5.35 15.89 -13.35
CA PHE A 518 5.67 16.62 -14.59
C PHE A 518 5.69 15.69 -15.81
N PRO A 519 5.32 16.13 -17.02
CA PRO A 519 5.49 15.32 -18.23
C PRO A 519 6.97 14.95 -18.47
N PRO A 520 7.28 13.81 -19.12
CA PRO A 520 8.65 13.48 -19.54
C PRO A 520 9.26 14.61 -20.37
N ALA A 521 10.57 14.84 -20.24
CA ALA A 521 11.28 15.93 -20.93
C ALA A 521 11.11 15.90 -22.46
N ASP A 522 11.02 14.71 -23.06
CA ASP A 522 10.84 14.50 -24.50
C ASP A 522 9.37 14.48 -24.95
N TRP A 523 8.43 14.77 -24.05
CA TRP A 523 7.01 14.71 -24.36
C TRP A 523 6.57 15.93 -25.18
N VAL A 524 6.24 15.69 -26.45
CA VAL A 524 5.65 16.69 -27.33
C VAL A 524 4.13 16.60 -27.27
N PRO A 525 3.41 17.70 -26.99
CA PRO A 525 1.96 17.71 -27.02
C PRO A 525 1.45 17.30 -28.41
N PRO A 526 0.60 16.26 -28.54
CA PRO A 526 0.02 15.92 -29.81
C PRO A 526 -0.91 17.05 -30.30
N THR A 527 -0.91 17.29 -31.61
CA THR A 527 -1.66 18.38 -32.27
C THR A 527 -3.18 18.26 -32.17
N ASN A 528 -3.72 17.12 -31.68
CA ASN A 528 -5.16 16.87 -31.60
C ASN A 528 -5.63 16.86 -30.14
N ARG A 529 -6.51 17.81 -29.79
CA ARG A 529 -6.92 18.19 -28.42
C ARG A 529 -7.89 17.20 -27.73
N SER A 530 -8.06 16.00 -28.25
CA SER A 530 -8.92 14.98 -27.63
C SER A 530 -8.27 14.42 -26.35
N SER A 531 -9.07 14.19 -25.31
CA SER A 531 -8.69 13.63 -24.00
C SER A 531 -7.72 12.44 -24.09
N TYR A 532 -6.41 12.71 -23.99
CA TYR A 532 -5.38 11.68 -23.84
C TYR A 532 -4.82 11.73 -22.42
N SER A 533 -4.61 10.56 -21.83
CA SER A 533 -3.87 10.42 -20.58
C SER A 533 -2.41 10.81 -20.81
N ILE A 534 -2.00 11.96 -20.28
CA ILE A 534 -0.59 12.37 -20.32
C ILE A 534 0.17 11.52 -19.30
N PRO A 535 1.24 10.80 -19.68
CA PRO A 535 2.10 10.14 -18.71
C PRO A 535 2.84 11.21 -17.88
N MET A 536 2.67 11.21 -16.55
CA MET A 536 3.32 12.16 -15.62
C MET A 536 4.42 11.45 -14.85
N GLU A 537 5.60 12.05 -14.74
CA GLU A 537 6.75 11.63 -13.91
C GLU A 537 6.58 12.25 -12.55
N GLU A 538 6.65 11.44 -11.49
CA GLU A 538 6.79 11.99 -10.15
C GLU A 538 8.28 12.12 -9.83
N HIS A 539 8.72 13.34 -9.57
CA HIS A 539 10.05 13.67 -9.09
C HIS A 539 9.96 14.01 -7.60
N LEU A 540 10.77 13.31 -6.80
CA LEU A 540 10.96 13.63 -5.39
C LEU A 540 12.08 14.67 -5.27
N ILE A 541 11.78 15.78 -4.61
CA ILE A 541 12.71 16.87 -4.35
C ILE A 541 12.81 17.04 -2.83
N MET A 542 14.02 16.91 -2.29
CA MET A 542 14.31 17.18 -0.90
C MET A 542 14.87 18.60 -0.80
N ALA A 543 14.32 19.45 0.05
CA ALA A 543 14.72 20.85 0.11
C ALA A 543 15.05 21.29 1.54
N GLU A 544 16.00 22.21 1.67
CA GLU A 544 16.31 22.91 2.92
C GLU A 544 16.43 24.41 2.65
N GLY A 545 16.06 25.23 3.63
CA GLY A 545 16.17 26.67 3.49
C GLY A 545 15.65 27.45 4.69
N VAL A 546 15.13 28.63 4.40
CA VAL A 546 14.66 29.60 5.39
C VAL A 546 13.25 30.08 5.07
N TYR A 547 12.47 30.34 6.11
CA TYR A 547 11.15 30.96 6.04
C TYR A 547 11.13 32.23 6.89
N ASP A 548 10.66 33.33 6.30
CA ASP A 548 10.45 34.60 7.00
C ASP A 548 8.95 34.78 7.33
N PRO A 549 8.56 34.67 8.60
CA PRO A 549 7.17 34.86 9.02
C PRO A 549 6.70 36.31 8.96
N LYS A 550 7.58 37.30 8.74
CA LYS A 550 7.18 38.71 8.55
C LYS A 550 6.75 39.00 7.12
N THR A 551 7.42 38.39 6.15
CA THR A 551 7.15 38.60 4.73
C THR A 551 6.30 37.48 4.13
N GLY A 552 6.21 36.32 4.80
CA GLY A 552 5.57 35.12 4.28
C GLY A 552 6.36 34.45 3.17
N VAL A 553 7.68 34.70 3.09
CA VAL A 553 8.55 34.16 2.03
C VAL A 553 9.29 32.93 2.52
N LEU A 554 9.21 31.85 1.74
CA LEU A 554 9.98 30.63 1.90
C LEU A 554 10.98 30.50 0.75
N CYS A 555 12.27 30.40 1.08
CA CYS A 555 13.35 30.25 0.10
C CYS A 555 14.18 29.01 0.43
N MET A 556 14.38 28.14 -0.55
CA MET A 556 15.02 26.84 -0.34
C MET A 556 15.93 26.43 -1.49
N ILE A 557 16.91 25.57 -1.16
CA ILE A 557 17.70 24.81 -2.13
C ILE A 557 17.17 23.38 -2.18
N GLY A 558 16.70 22.97 -3.35
CA GLY A 558 16.21 21.64 -3.65
C GLY A 558 17.29 20.71 -4.22
N CYS A 559 17.24 19.47 -3.77
CA CYS A 559 18.00 18.31 -4.23
C CYS A 559 17.05 17.34 -4.94
N ARG A 560 17.33 17.05 -6.20
CA ARG A 560 16.63 16.00 -6.97
C ARG A 560 17.58 14.87 -7.27
N GLU A 561 17.07 13.65 -7.31
CA GLU A 561 17.85 12.52 -7.79
C GLU A 561 17.83 12.44 -9.32
N HIS A 562 19.00 12.24 -9.93
CA HIS A 562 19.17 12.05 -11.35
C HIS A 562 20.27 11.01 -11.62
N ASN A 563 19.92 9.90 -12.28
CA ASN A 563 20.86 8.82 -12.67
C ASN A 563 21.77 8.33 -11.53
N GLY A 564 21.21 8.15 -10.32
CA GLY A 564 21.95 7.68 -9.14
C GLY A 564 22.83 8.74 -8.46
N SER A 565 22.82 9.98 -8.95
CA SER A 565 23.46 11.15 -8.33
C SER A 565 22.41 12.14 -7.81
N THR A 566 22.75 12.91 -6.79
CA THR A 566 21.87 13.93 -6.22
C THR A 566 22.28 15.34 -6.70
N ASP A 567 21.40 16.01 -7.42
CA ASP A 567 21.58 17.36 -7.94
C ASP A 567 20.89 18.39 -7.03
N CYS A 568 21.68 19.13 -6.24
CA CYS A 568 21.23 20.14 -5.28
C CYS A 568 21.37 21.59 -5.81
N LYS A 569 20.95 21.81 -7.06
CA LYS A 569 21.10 23.10 -7.77
C LYS A 569 19.75 23.69 -8.20
N MET A 570 18.69 23.37 -7.48
CA MET A 570 17.37 23.94 -7.69
C MET A 570 17.10 25.01 -6.63
N LEU A 571 16.78 26.23 -7.06
CA LEU A 571 16.27 27.28 -6.18
C LEU A 571 14.75 27.26 -6.21
N ILE A 572 14.14 27.22 -5.04
CA ILE A 572 12.69 27.24 -4.84
C ILE A 572 12.35 28.45 -4.00
N THR A 573 11.49 29.32 -4.49
CA THR A 573 11.04 30.51 -3.76
C THR A 573 9.52 30.57 -3.77
N ILE A 574 8.92 30.68 -2.62
CA ILE A 574 7.48 30.68 -2.39
C ILE A 574 7.11 31.96 -1.63
N GLN A 575 6.06 32.62 -2.08
CA GLN A 575 5.39 33.70 -1.38
C GLN A 575 4.01 33.19 -0.95
N PHE A 576 3.84 32.99 0.36
CA PHE A 576 2.54 32.67 0.93
C PHE A 576 1.63 33.90 0.89
N ALA A 577 0.33 33.67 0.71
CA ALA A 577 -0.68 34.71 0.87
C ALA A 577 -0.82 35.07 2.37
N SER A 578 -1.10 36.34 2.68
CA SER A 578 -1.41 36.77 4.05
C SER A 578 -2.77 36.21 4.50
N LEU A 579 -2.93 36.01 5.81
CA LEU A 579 -4.14 35.45 6.43
C LEU A 579 -5.40 36.32 6.16
N ASP A 580 -5.23 37.63 6.02
CA ASP A 580 -6.33 38.58 5.82
C ASP A 580 -6.85 38.65 4.36
N ALA A 581 -6.27 37.86 3.45
CA ALA A 581 -6.64 37.86 2.04
C ALA A 581 -7.99 37.14 1.82
N LYS A 582 -9.08 37.90 1.82
CA LYS A 582 -10.46 37.43 1.54
C LYS A 582 -10.52 36.40 0.39
N ALA A 583 -10.92 35.18 0.73
CA ALA A 583 -11.57 34.15 -0.09
C ALA A 583 -10.87 33.61 -1.37
N GLN A 584 -9.67 34.06 -1.75
CA GLN A 584 -8.93 33.47 -2.89
C GLN A 584 -7.41 33.37 -2.65
N GLY A 585 -6.97 33.16 -1.40
CA GLY A 585 -5.57 33.17 -0.92
C GLY A 585 -4.61 32.15 -1.55
N HIS A 586 -4.39 32.22 -2.87
CA HIS A 586 -3.41 31.44 -3.60
C HIS A 586 -2.05 32.14 -3.48
N GLY A 587 -1.09 31.52 -2.80
CA GLY A 587 0.30 31.95 -2.86
C GLY A 587 0.90 31.70 -4.24
N ASN A 588 2.06 32.29 -4.52
CA ASN A 588 2.79 32.10 -5.77
C ASN A 588 4.22 31.65 -5.49
N GLY A 589 4.85 30.99 -6.44
CA GLY A 589 6.23 30.56 -6.30
C GLY A 589 6.94 30.37 -7.62
N VAL A 590 8.23 30.08 -7.50
CA VAL A 590 9.14 29.89 -8.63
C VAL A 590 10.11 28.76 -8.28
N MET A 591 10.28 27.84 -9.24
CA MET A 591 11.37 26.86 -9.24
C MET A 591 12.32 27.20 -10.40
N SER A 592 13.62 27.29 -10.13
CA SER A 592 14.63 27.64 -11.13
C SER A 592 15.95 26.90 -10.93
N SER A 593 16.67 26.64 -12.01
CA SER A 593 18.02 26.09 -11.96
C SER A 593 19.04 27.17 -11.55
N LEU A 594 19.97 26.79 -10.66
CA LEU A 594 21.16 27.58 -10.31
C LEU A 594 22.36 27.30 -11.25
N ARG A 595 22.18 26.43 -12.25
CA ARG A 595 23.22 26.10 -13.24
C ARG A 595 23.23 27.13 -14.37
N GLU A 596 24.32 27.19 -15.11
CA GLU A 596 24.39 27.94 -16.36
C GLU A 596 23.53 27.27 -17.44
N LYS A 597 23.03 28.04 -18.42
CA LYS A 597 22.19 27.51 -19.50
C LYS A 597 22.89 26.47 -20.39
N THR A 598 24.22 26.47 -20.37
CA THR A 598 25.09 25.52 -21.09
C THR A 598 25.17 24.16 -20.39
N ASP A 599 24.79 24.09 -19.11
CA ASP A 599 24.81 22.84 -18.35
C ASP A 599 23.67 21.90 -18.79
N PRO A 600 23.95 20.63 -19.12
CA PRO A 600 22.92 19.68 -19.55
C PRO A 600 21.79 19.45 -18.55
N LEU A 601 22.01 19.70 -17.26
CA LEU A 601 20.98 19.56 -16.21
C LEU A 601 20.20 20.85 -15.97
N PHE A 602 20.50 21.93 -16.71
CA PHE A 602 19.76 23.17 -16.64
C PHE A 602 18.29 22.98 -17.04
N PHE A 603 17.39 23.62 -16.31
CA PHE A 603 15.98 23.70 -16.66
C PHE A 603 15.49 25.13 -16.50
N ASN A 604 14.52 25.50 -17.34
CA ASN A 604 13.95 26.85 -17.35
C ASN A 604 13.13 27.13 -16.09
N LYS A 605 13.06 28.41 -15.73
CA LYS A 605 12.23 28.91 -14.64
C LYS A 605 10.78 28.43 -14.82
N THR A 606 10.27 27.75 -13.79
CA THR A 606 8.89 27.28 -13.71
C THR A 606 8.15 28.07 -12.65
N GLU A 607 7.08 28.76 -13.03
CA GLU A 607 6.21 29.45 -12.08
C GLU A 607 5.18 28.49 -11.54
N ILE A 608 4.88 28.59 -10.25
CA ILE A 608 3.91 27.73 -9.58
C ILE A 608 2.88 28.57 -8.82
N ARG A 609 1.63 28.10 -8.84
CA ARG A 609 0.52 28.68 -8.08
C ARG A 609 0.12 27.72 -6.99
N LEU A 610 0.07 28.21 -5.76
CA LEU A 610 -0.24 27.43 -4.58
C LEU A 610 -1.76 27.36 -4.39
N PHE A 611 -2.24 26.24 -3.87
CA PHE A 611 -3.64 26.05 -3.50
C PHE A 611 -3.77 25.09 -2.31
N GLY A 612 -4.94 25.12 -1.67
CA GLY A 612 -5.25 24.24 -0.54
C GLY A 612 -4.58 24.63 0.78
N MET A 613 -3.99 25.82 0.85
CA MET A 613 -3.56 26.47 2.09
C MET A 613 -4.77 27.08 2.83
N TYR A 614 -4.69 27.20 4.15
CA TYR A 614 -5.71 27.84 5.02
C TYR A 614 -7.11 27.18 4.97
N ASN A 615 -7.17 25.85 4.81
CA ASN A 615 -8.42 25.11 4.62
C ASN A 615 -9.24 24.86 5.91
N GLU A 616 -9.00 25.57 7.02
CA GLU A 616 -9.55 25.21 8.34
C GLU A 616 -10.40 26.26 9.07
N ASP A 617 -11.17 27.08 8.34
CA ASP A 617 -12.26 27.82 9.00
C ASP A 617 -13.65 27.19 8.79
N ILE A 618 -13.79 26.13 7.99
CA ILE A 618 -15.13 25.57 7.64
C ILE A 618 -15.34 24.14 8.13
N SER A 619 -14.41 23.18 8.00
CA SER A 619 -14.73 21.77 8.34
C SER A 619 -14.62 21.44 9.82
N GLU A 620 -13.65 21.99 10.52
CA GLU A 620 -13.44 21.71 11.95
C GLU A 620 -14.48 22.45 12.81
N SER A 621 -14.83 23.68 12.43
CA SER A 621 -15.95 24.47 12.98
C SER A 621 -17.30 23.77 12.78
N ILE A 622 -17.56 23.13 11.62
CA ILE A 622 -18.77 22.32 11.43
C ILE A 622 -18.83 21.14 12.41
N SER A 623 -17.73 20.39 12.59
CA SER A 623 -17.71 19.24 13.51
C SER A 623 -17.87 19.65 14.98
N ARG A 624 -17.34 20.83 15.34
CA ARG A 624 -17.39 21.36 16.70
C ARG A 624 -18.76 21.97 17.01
N ILE A 625 -19.38 22.65 16.03
CA ILE A 625 -20.78 23.09 16.10
C ILE A 625 -21.72 21.88 16.21
N ASP A 626 -21.46 20.78 15.50
CA ASP A 626 -22.28 19.56 15.57
C ASP A 626 -22.13 18.86 16.94
N MET A 627 -20.92 18.76 17.48
CA MET A 627 -20.68 18.22 18.84
C MET A 627 -21.29 19.12 19.93
N GLU A 628 -21.12 20.44 19.84
CA GLU A 628 -21.73 21.40 20.76
C GLU A 628 -23.25 21.34 20.68
N SER A 629 -23.82 21.26 19.47
CA SER A 629 -25.27 21.12 19.26
C SER A 629 -25.82 19.80 19.81
N VAL A 630 -25.10 18.69 19.61
CA VAL A 630 -25.46 17.38 20.18
C VAL A 630 -25.37 17.40 21.70
N MET A 631 -24.30 17.97 22.27
CA MET A 631 -24.13 18.07 23.73
C MET A 631 -25.18 18.99 24.37
N LEU A 632 -25.57 20.08 23.69
CA LEU A 632 -26.67 20.95 24.13
C LEU A 632 -28.02 20.23 24.06
N ALA A 633 -28.27 19.44 23.01
CA ALA A 633 -29.48 18.65 22.86
C ALA A 633 -29.59 17.56 23.93
N VAL A 634 -28.49 16.87 24.23
CA VAL A 634 -28.41 15.87 25.32
C VAL A 634 -28.58 16.54 26.68
N SER A 635 -27.98 17.71 26.91
CA SER A 635 -28.09 18.42 28.19
C SER A 635 -29.50 18.97 28.46
N THR A 636 -30.17 19.48 27.42
CA THR A 636 -31.54 19.98 27.52
C THR A 636 -32.56 18.85 27.67
N THR A 637 -32.37 17.70 27.02
CA THR A 637 -33.21 16.51 27.25
C THR A 637 -33.01 15.90 28.63
N LEU A 638 -31.78 15.88 29.16
CA LEU A 638 -31.51 15.47 30.55
C LEU A 638 -32.09 16.46 31.58
N ALA A 639 -32.04 17.77 31.32
CA ALA A 639 -32.64 18.78 32.20
C ALA A 639 -34.17 18.64 32.28
N VAL A 640 -34.83 18.33 31.15
CA VAL A 640 -36.29 18.09 31.11
C VAL A 640 -36.66 16.76 31.77
N HIS A 641 -35.78 15.75 31.75
CA HIS A 641 -36.00 14.49 32.47
C HIS A 641 -35.73 14.59 33.98
N LEU A 642 -34.82 15.46 34.41
CA LEU A 642 -34.49 15.67 35.82
C LEU A 642 -35.38 16.69 36.52
N HIS A 643 -36.19 17.46 35.78
CA HIS A 643 -37.21 18.36 36.34
C HIS A 643 -38.60 17.98 35.81
N GLY A 644 -39.13 16.86 36.33
CA GLY A 644 -40.57 16.59 36.37
C GLY A 644 -41.30 17.50 37.38
N PRO A 645 -42.62 17.70 37.24
CA PRO A 645 -43.31 18.93 37.62
C PRO A 645 -43.45 19.08 39.13
N ALA A 646 -43.09 20.27 39.63
CA ALA A 646 -43.48 20.71 40.96
C ALA A 646 -44.97 21.10 40.95
N ASP A 647 -45.70 20.65 41.97
CA ASP A 647 -47.10 20.98 42.24
C ASP A 647 -47.36 22.50 42.24
N PRO A 648 -48.54 22.97 41.80
CA PRO A 648 -48.83 24.39 41.69
C PRO A 648 -49.25 24.98 43.04
N PRO A 649 -48.77 26.18 43.42
CA PRO A 649 -49.40 26.93 44.49
C PRO A 649 -50.51 27.84 43.95
N HIS A 650 -51.44 28.06 44.87
CA HIS A 650 -52.68 28.80 44.83
C HIS A 650 -52.75 30.11 44.01
N GLN A 651 -53.94 30.25 43.46
CA GLN A 651 -54.59 31.36 42.78
C GLN A 651 -54.68 32.63 43.64
N GLU A 652 -54.13 33.75 43.16
CA GLU A 652 -54.59 35.11 43.51
C GLU A 652 -54.37 36.06 42.30
N GLU A 653 -55.47 36.50 41.71
CA GLU A 653 -55.61 37.73 40.91
C GLU A 653 -56.04 38.87 41.86
N PRO A 654 -56.10 40.19 41.51
CA PRO A 654 -55.92 40.81 40.19
C PRO A 654 -55.23 42.21 40.21
N ARG A 655 -55.37 42.92 39.05
CA ARG A 655 -55.15 44.35 38.74
C ARG A 655 -53.78 44.62 38.09
N GLY A 656 -53.62 44.98 36.81
CA GLY A 656 -54.53 45.59 35.85
C GLY A 656 -54.06 47.02 35.57
N VAL A 657 -53.28 47.26 34.50
CA VAL A 657 -53.22 48.57 33.81
C VAL A 657 -52.88 48.35 32.33
N ARG A 658 -53.83 48.73 31.47
CA ARG A 658 -53.65 49.00 30.03
C ARG A 658 -52.94 50.34 29.83
N ARG A 659 -52.07 50.42 28.81
CA ARG A 659 -51.95 51.55 27.85
C ARG A 659 -51.13 51.02 26.65
N HIS A 660 -51.75 50.62 25.54
CA HIS A 660 -52.09 51.44 24.36
C HIS A 660 -50.94 52.35 23.89
N VAL A 661 -50.26 52.01 22.79
CA VAL A 661 -50.55 52.39 21.36
C VAL A 661 -49.81 53.71 21.04
N HIS A 662 -49.03 53.93 19.97
CA HIS A 662 -49.13 53.69 18.51
C HIS A 662 -47.67 53.63 17.96
N HIS A 663 -47.24 52.72 17.07
CA HIS A 663 -47.57 52.56 15.64
C HIS A 663 -47.48 53.82 14.77
N HIS A 664 -46.46 53.89 13.92
CA HIS A 664 -46.58 53.90 12.45
C HIS A 664 -45.17 53.79 11.83
N ALA A 665 -44.84 52.70 11.13
CA ALA A 665 -45.16 52.40 9.72
C ALA A 665 -44.09 52.98 8.77
N ARG A 666 -43.59 52.27 7.76
CA ARG A 666 -44.28 51.41 6.78
C ARG A 666 -43.21 50.61 6.01
N ARG A 667 -43.39 49.28 5.88
CA ARG A 667 -43.77 48.51 4.64
C ARG A 667 -42.62 48.36 3.62
N HIS A 668 -42.39 47.25 2.92
CA HIS A 668 -42.89 45.86 2.78
C HIS A 668 -41.69 45.14 2.09
N GLY A 669 -41.25 43.92 2.43
CA GLY A 669 -41.85 42.62 2.07
C GLY A 669 -41.91 42.40 0.53
N PRO A 670 -41.79 41.17 -0.03
CA PRO A 670 -41.76 39.85 0.63
C PRO A 670 -40.80 38.80 -0.01
N GLY A 671 -40.77 37.61 0.58
CA GLY A 671 -40.92 36.38 -0.22
C GLY A 671 -39.67 35.55 -0.49
N LEU A 672 -39.23 34.79 0.51
CA LEU A 672 -38.38 33.61 0.35
C LEU A 672 -39.04 32.58 -0.57
N ARG A 673 -38.33 32.21 -1.64
CA ARG A 673 -38.52 30.96 -2.38
C ARG A 673 -37.17 30.26 -2.51
N LEU A 674 -37.08 29.07 -1.92
CA LEU A 674 -36.10 28.05 -2.28
C LEU A 674 -36.51 27.42 -3.63
N PRO A 675 -35.53 26.99 -4.44
CA PRO A 675 -35.68 25.74 -5.18
C PRO A 675 -34.45 24.81 -5.06
N PRO A 676 -34.60 23.55 -5.52
CA PRO A 676 -33.97 22.38 -4.92
C PRO A 676 -32.76 21.85 -5.70
N PHE A 677 -32.10 20.90 -5.04
CA PHE A 677 -31.07 20.01 -5.58
C PHE A 677 -31.56 19.18 -6.76
N GLY A 678 -30.72 19.11 -7.78
CA GLY A 678 -30.69 18.15 -8.88
C GLY A 678 -29.24 17.96 -9.30
#